data_AF-A0A8S1IJN8-F1
#
_entry.id   AF-A0A8S1IJN8-F1
#
_cell.length_a   1.000
_cell.length_b   1.000
_cell.length_c   1.000
_cell.angle_alpha   90.00
_cell.angle_beta   90.00
_cell.angle_gamma   90.00
#
_symmetry.space_group_name_H-M   'P 1'
#
loop_
_entity.id
_entity.type
_entity.pdbx_description
1 polymer ?
#
loop_
_entity_poly.entity_id
_entity_poly.type
_entity_poly.pdbx_seq_one_letter_code
_entity_poly.pdbx_strand_id
1 'polypeptide(L)'
;MLTLAYYGFLHEMPIEGHFPAHYVADFDATGFNWEEITAIMGNAVAQEYVPFIVLLFSLYTICGGIRIEGDLQANPMTNAIFMGAGGLLASFIGTTGAAMLFIRPLLETNSERKHVVHTVVFFIFIVCNCGGCLLPIGDPPLFLGYLQGVNFFWTLELWPAWLLCNGLLLVVYLLLDEIVYYRRETEADITRDIRKIRHMKYMGLGLNGPLLLGVVAAVAFLDPSKTVPGTDWHPWLYLREMVQLGLVGLSLALGSNAVRKANTFNYHAIQEVAALFIGIFICMQPALQILGLNGEHLATNYLQSPQRFFWVTGGLSSVLDNAPTYLVFFKTAQAPGVGGATAGVDPQTLAAISLGAVFMGAMTYIGNGPNFMVKSDAHLAEVLERLRTAKRIGFDTEFVSEDTFRPELCLVQVASEDLMAVIDPQTIADMTPFWSLLAEGDHITIAHAAREELNFSLTSVGAPPANLFDTQIAAAFCSNEYPAAYSSVVSRFVGHKIAKGEQRTDWRRRPLTDDQLNYALEDVRYLHELHDKITARLAKYHRESWLEEEMHSFVTEVTAARSRKRWRKVSGIGNLSPRNLAIVRELWEWRQSEAERRDIPPRRVLRDDLIVELAKQKNAKPERIRSIRGMQYGQLKKVTPEIADCVQRGLDASLDEFKRKRGPAPPPQLNLLGQFLSPAIASVCRGKNIAASLTGTASDFRDMIADHLGYGTEDGDPPALAQGWRAELIGNLINDLLDGKKSIRIKNPKSEHPLAIDGVEDEEIDDDLDG
;
A
#
# COMPACT_ATOMS: atom_id res chain seq x y z
N MET A 1 21.94 -14.38 -19.43
CA MET A 1 21.72 -15.17 -20.67
C MET A 1 22.80 -14.94 -21.71
N LEU A 2 23.01 -13.71 -22.20
CA LEU A 2 24.08 -13.42 -23.18
C LEU A 2 25.47 -13.87 -22.69
N THR A 3 25.83 -13.60 -21.43
CA THR A 3 27.08 -14.07 -20.84
C THR A 3 27.22 -15.59 -20.87
N LEU A 4 26.17 -16.33 -20.51
CA LEU A 4 26.19 -17.79 -20.54
C LEU A 4 26.27 -18.33 -21.97
N ALA A 5 25.64 -17.66 -22.94
CA ALA A 5 25.74 -18.01 -24.35
C ALA A 5 27.16 -17.74 -24.89
N TYR A 6 27.82 -16.66 -24.46
CA TYR A 6 29.22 -16.39 -24.81
C TYR A 6 30.12 -17.54 -24.36
N TYR A 7 30.02 -17.96 -23.09
CA TYR A 7 30.82 -19.09 -22.59
C TYR A 7 30.42 -20.43 -23.19
N GLY A 8 29.14 -20.62 -23.50
CA GLY A 8 28.66 -21.85 -24.12
C GLY A 8 29.08 -22.02 -25.57
N PHE A 9 29.30 -20.94 -26.33
CA PHE A 9 29.48 -21.01 -27.79
C PHE A 9 30.75 -20.35 -28.34
N LEU A 10 31.34 -19.38 -27.64
CA LEU A 10 32.32 -18.45 -28.21
C LEU A 10 33.62 -18.33 -27.39
N HIS A 11 33.63 -18.75 -26.13
CA HIS A 11 34.81 -18.66 -25.28
C HIS A 11 35.75 -19.85 -25.56
N GLU A 12 37.03 -19.56 -25.80
CA GLU A 12 38.03 -20.54 -26.30
C GLU A 12 39.21 -20.75 -25.30
N MET A 13 39.06 -20.31 -24.05
CA MET A 13 40.11 -20.37 -23.03
C MET A 13 39.67 -21.25 -21.85
N PRO A 14 40.58 -21.99 -21.20
CA PRO A 14 40.23 -22.77 -20.01
C PRO A 14 39.77 -21.88 -18.86
N ILE A 15 38.80 -22.35 -18.08
CA ILE A 15 38.25 -21.64 -16.93
C ILE A 15 38.63 -22.35 -15.64
N GLU A 16 39.22 -21.63 -14.70
CA GLU A 16 39.45 -22.14 -13.35
C GLU A 16 38.13 -22.18 -12.58
N GLY A 17 37.69 -23.39 -12.23
CA GLY A 17 36.59 -23.64 -11.30
C GLY A 17 37.14 -23.73 -9.88
N HIS A 18 36.53 -23.01 -8.95
CA HIS A 18 36.95 -22.99 -7.54
C HIS A 18 35.95 -23.68 -6.61
N PHE A 19 34.84 -24.22 -7.15
CA PHE A 19 33.76 -24.84 -6.39
C PHE A 19 33.38 -26.24 -6.94
N PRO A 20 33.25 -27.29 -6.09
CA PRO A 20 33.47 -27.31 -4.63
C PRO A 20 34.95 -27.45 -4.24
N ALA A 21 35.82 -27.72 -5.22
CA ALA A 21 37.27 -27.75 -5.10
C ALA A 21 37.88 -27.15 -6.37
N HIS A 22 39.18 -26.88 -6.38
CA HIS A 22 39.87 -26.34 -7.55
C HIS A 22 39.91 -27.35 -8.71
N TYR A 23 39.47 -26.95 -9.89
CA TYR A 23 39.61 -27.70 -11.16
C TYR A 23 39.74 -26.74 -12.34
N VAL A 24 40.15 -27.25 -13.49
CA VAL A 24 40.19 -26.49 -14.74
C VAL A 24 39.15 -27.10 -15.67
N ALA A 25 38.21 -26.29 -16.13
CA ALA A 25 37.30 -26.64 -17.20
C ALA A 25 37.99 -26.33 -18.53
N ASP A 26 38.32 -27.38 -19.27
CA ASP A 26 38.98 -27.26 -20.57
C ASP A 26 37.96 -26.92 -21.67
N PHE A 27 38.42 -26.18 -22.67
CA PHE A 27 37.62 -25.83 -23.84
C PHE A 27 37.39 -27.04 -24.74
N ASP A 28 36.13 -27.31 -25.09
CA ASP A 28 35.77 -28.29 -26.13
C ASP A 28 35.45 -27.57 -27.45
N ALA A 29 36.26 -27.81 -28.47
CA ALA A 29 36.07 -27.23 -29.80
C ALA A 29 34.83 -27.77 -30.56
N THR A 30 34.10 -28.74 -29.98
CA THR A 30 32.98 -29.43 -30.63
C THR A 30 31.65 -29.28 -29.89
N GLY A 31 31.02 -28.11 -30.05
CA GLY A 31 29.61 -27.92 -29.69
C GLY A 31 29.41 -26.88 -28.58
N PHE A 32 28.55 -27.19 -27.61
CA PHE A 32 28.20 -26.28 -26.52
C PHE A 32 28.99 -26.63 -25.25
N ASN A 33 29.75 -25.68 -24.73
CA ASN A 33 30.68 -25.86 -23.60
C ASN A 33 29.94 -25.89 -22.26
N TRP A 34 29.37 -27.05 -21.92
CA TRP A 34 28.68 -27.25 -20.63
C TRP A 34 29.62 -27.14 -19.43
N GLU A 35 30.87 -27.62 -19.55
CA GLU A 35 31.84 -27.60 -18.44
C GLU A 35 32.23 -26.17 -18.04
N GLU A 36 32.50 -25.30 -19.02
CA GLU A 36 32.78 -23.88 -18.79
C GLU A 36 31.61 -23.18 -18.09
N ILE A 37 30.37 -23.40 -18.57
CA ILE A 37 29.18 -22.84 -17.94
C ILE A 37 29.05 -23.33 -16.50
N THR A 38 29.29 -24.61 -16.24
CA THR A 38 29.22 -25.14 -14.86
C THR A 38 30.30 -24.55 -13.97
N ALA A 39 31.51 -24.30 -14.48
CA ALA A 39 32.58 -23.64 -13.73
C ALA A 39 32.22 -22.20 -13.37
N ILE A 40 31.72 -21.43 -14.33
CA ILE A 40 31.27 -20.05 -14.11
C ILE A 40 30.11 -20.00 -13.14
N MET A 41 29.14 -20.90 -13.28
CA MET A 41 27.99 -20.95 -12.40
C MET A 41 28.39 -21.40 -10.99
N GLY A 42 29.36 -22.30 -10.86
CA GLY A 42 29.96 -22.67 -9.59
C GLY A 42 30.62 -21.48 -8.90
N ASN A 43 31.47 -20.74 -9.60
CA ASN A 43 32.17 -19.57 -9.05
C ASN A 43 31.19 -18.43 -8.71
N ALA A 44 30.39 -17.99 -9.68
CA ALA A 44 29.51 -16.83 -9.50
C ALA A 44 28.34 -17.11 -8.55
N VAL A 45 27.69 -18.27 -8.68
CA VAL A 45 26.47 -18.56 -7.92
C VAL A 45 26.77 -19.31 -6.64
N ALA A 46 27.44 -20.46 -6.73
CA ALA A 46 27.60 -21.34 -5.58
C ALA A 46 28.60 -20.76 -4.55
N GLN A 47 29.73 -20.21 -5.00
CA GLN A 47 30.77 -19.69 -4.12
C GLN A 47 30.51 -18.26 -3.63
N GLU A 48 30.01 -17.37 -4.49
CA GLU A 48 29.87 -15.94 -4.17
C GLU A 48 28.43 -15.55 -3.82
N TYR A 49 27.50 -15.71 -4.76
CA TYR A 49 26.12 -15.22 -4.59
C TYR A 49 25.33 -15.94 -3.49
N VAL A 50 25.44 -17.28 -3.35
CA VAL A 50 24.68 -18.03 -2.34
C VAL A 50 25.05 -17.58 -0.91
N PRO A 51 26.34 -17.57 -0.49
CA PRO A 51 26.73 -17.01 0.79
C PRO A 51 26.29 -15.56 0.99
N PHE A 52 26.42 -14.74 -0.06
CA PHE A 52 26.05 -13.33 -0.05
C PHE A 52 24.55 -13.14 0.23
N ILE A 53 23.68 -13.79 -0.54
CA ILE A 53 22.23 -13.60 -0.40
C ILE A 53 21.70 -14.24 0.89
N VAL A 54 22.28 -15.35 1.35
CA VAL A 54 21.90 -15.96 2.62
C VAL A 54 22.23 -15.03 3.78
N LEU A 55 23.41 -14.40 3.79
CA LEU A 55 23.76 -13.41 4.81
C LEU A 55 22.78 -12.23 4.81
N LEU A 56 22.54 -11.61 3.66
CA LEU A 56 21.61 -10.48 3.55
C LEU A 56 20.20 -10.88 3.99
N PHE A 57 19.70 -12.04 3.52
CA PHE A 57 18.40 -12.56 3.91
C PHE A 57 18.30 -12.81 5.42
N SER A 58 19.36 -13.33 6.04
CA SER A 58 19.39 -13.59 7.48
C SER A 58 19.37 -12.32 8.30
N LEU A 59 20.22 -11.34 7.96
CA LEU A 59 20.24 -10.04 8.64
C LEU A 59 18.89 -9.33 8.44
N TYR A 60 18.38 -9.26 7.20
CA TYR A 60 17.11 -8.65 6.86
C TYR A 60 15.93 -9.27 7.63
N THR A 61 15.81 -10.60 7.60
CA THR A 61 14.67 -11.30 8.20
C THR A 61 14.70 -11.23 9.73
N ILE A 62 15.87 -11.34 10.35
CA ILE A 62 15.97 -11.26 11.81
C ILE A 62 15.77 -9.82 12.30
N CYS A 63 16.36 -8.82 11.62
CA CYS A 63 16.12 -7.40 11.91
C CYS A 63 14.65 -7.00 11.72
N GLY A 64 13.96 -7.54 10.72
CA GLY A 64 12.52 -7.30 10.53
C GLY A 64 11.63 -7.79 11.68
N GLY A 65 12.16 -8.65 12.55
CA GLY A 65 11.51 -9.06 13.80
C GLY A 65 11.74 -8.11 14.98
N ILE A 66 12.47 -7.01 14.81
CA ILE A 66 12.76 -6.00 15.83
C ILE A 66 12.12 -4.67 15.42
N ARG A 67 11.25 -4.11 16.25
CA ARG A 67 10.69 -2.77 16.02
C ARG A 67 11.17 -1.82 17.11
N ILE A 68 11.65 -0.67 16.67
CA ILE A 68 11.89 0.50 17.53
C ILE A 68 10.73 1.45 17.22
N GLU A 69 9.95 1.82 18.23
CA GLU A 69 8.80 2.73 18.11
C GLU A 69 8.96 3.86 19.12
N GLY A 70 8.74 5.09 18.71
CA GLY A 70 8.86 6.24 19.60
C GLY A 70 8.96 7.53 18.82
N ASP A 71 8.67 8.62 19.51
CA ASP A 71 8.57 9.95 18.91
C ASP A 71 9.34 10.89 19.85
N LEU A 72 10.61 11.11 19.54
CA LEU A 72 11.47 12.01 20.32
C LEU A 72 11.35 13.43 19.76
N GLN A 73 11.84 14.43 20.50
CA GLN A 73 11.85 15.79 19.99
C GLN A 73 12.70 15.90 18.71
N ALA A 74 12.09 16.43 17.66
CA ALA A 74 12.62 16.56 16.30
C ALA A 74 13.68 17.67 16.17
N ASN A 75 14.81 17.54 16.87
CA ASN A 75 15.91 18.51 16.80
C ASN A 75 17.16 17.94 16.08
N PRO A 76 18.05 18.81 15.57
CA PRO A 76 19.24 18.38 14.83
C PRO A 76 20.12 17.39 15.60
N MET A 77 20.25 17.56 16.92
CA MET A 77 21.06 16.68 17.77
C MET A 77 20.45 15.29 17.91
N THR A 78 19.13 15.19 18.13
CA THR A 78 18.40 13.91 18.18
C THR A 78 18.61 13.12 16.89
N ASN A 79 18.45 13.77 15.74
CA ASN A 79 18.65 13.13 14.44
C ASN A 79 20.10 12.70 14.21
N ALA A 80 21.07 13.53 14.58
CA ALA A 80 22.48 13.19 14.49
C ALA A 80 22.85 12.01 15.38
N ILE A 81 22.29 11.92 16.59
CA ILE A 81 22.49 10.79 17.49
C ILE A 81 21.88 9.52 16.88
N PHE A 82 20.67 9.59 16.32
CA PHE A 82 20.05 8.46 15.63
C PHE A 82 20.90 7.95 14.46
N MET A 83 21.36 8.85 13.58
CA MET A 83 22.23 8.48 12.46
C MET A 83 23.58 7.95 12.92
N GLY A 84 24.18 8.54 13.95
CA GLY A 84 25.43 8.07 14.53
C GLY A 84 25.32 6.66 15.14
N ALA A 85 24.25 6.41 15.88
CA ALA A 85 23.95 5.08 16.43
C ALA A 85 23.68 4.05 15.32
N GLY A 86 22.89 4.43 14.31
CA GLY A 86 22.63 3.61 13.13
C GLY A 86 23.91 3.29 12.37
N GLY A 87 24.78 4.28 12.13
CA GLY A 87 26.06 4.12 11.43
C GLY A 87 27.04 3.22 12.19
N LEU A 88 27.06 3.30 13.52
CA LEU A 88 27.83 2.36 14.35
C LEU A 88 27.28 0.93 14.24
N LEU A 89 25.97 0.77 14.38
CA LEU A 89 25.33 -0.55 14.32
C LEU A 89 25.38 -1.18 12.92
N ALA A 90 25.39 -0.38 11.86
CA ALA A 90 25.48 -0.85 10.48
C ALA A 90 26.67 -1.81 10.26
N SER A 91 27.82 -1.55 10.89
CA SER A 91 28.96 -2.47 10.84
C SER A 91 28.69 -3.85 11.46
N PHE A 92 27.77 -3.98 12.40
CA PHE A 92 27.52 -5.22 13.15
C PHE A 92 26.29 -5.98 12.68
N ILE A 93 25.29 -5.29 12.15
CA ILE A 93 24.02 -5.91 11.70
C ILE A 93 23.77 -5.73 10.20
N GLY A 94 24.78 -5.22 9.48
CA GLY A 94 24.70 -4.86 8.07
C GLY A 94 24.02 -3.51 7.86
N THR A 95 24.44 -2.75 6.84
CA THR A 95 23.80 -1.51 6.40
C THR A 95 22.31 -1.71 6.10
N THR A 96 21.93 -2.85 5.52
CA THR A 96 20.52 -3.22 5.26
C THR A 96 19.73 -3.41 6.55
N GLY A 97 20.31 -4.10 7.53
CA GLY A 97 19.68 -4.33 8.84
C GLY A 97 19.52 -3.04 9.63
N ALA A 98 20.57 -2.21 9.67
CA ALA A 98 20.54 -0.92 10.34
C ALA A 98 19.56 0.06 9.68
N ALA A 99 19.51 0.11 8.35
CA ALA A 99 18.52 0.91 7.62
C ALA A 99 17.09 0.54 8.06
N MET A 100 16.77 -0.75 8.09
CA MET A 100 15.46 -1.25 8.49
C MET A 100 15.07 -0.87 9.92
N LEU A 101 16.02 -0.89 10.86
CA LEU A 101 15.75 -0.58 12.27
C LEU A 101 15.62 0.92 12.54
N PHE A 102 16.35 1.75 11.82
CA PHE A 102 16.53 3.17 12.18
C PHE A 102 15.81 4.16 11.26
N ILE A 103 15.47 3.81 10.02
CA ILE A 103 14.81 4.77 9.11
C ILE A 103 13.43 5.18 9.62
N ARG A 104 12.66 4.24 10.17
CA ARG A 104 11.30 4.50 10.64
C ARG A 104 11.25 5.38 11.88
N PRO A 105 11.96 5.06 12.97
CA PRO A 105 12.03 5.97 14.12
C PRO A 105 12.49 7.37 13.73
N LEU A 106 13.42 7.48 12.76
CA LEU A 106 13.88 8.77 12.26
C LEU A 106 12.77 9.53 11.51
N LEU A 107 12.02 8.86 10.63
CA LEU A 107 10.88 9.48 9.93
C LEU A 107 9.72 9.82 10.87
N GLU A 108 9.38 8.92 11.81
CA GLU A 108 8.36 9.14 12.85
C GLU A 108 8.72 10.37 13.70
N THR A 109 9.97 10.43 14.20
CA THR A 109 10.51 11.56 14.98
C THR A 109 10.52 12.88 14.19
N ASN A 110 10.52 12.86 12.86
CA ASN A 110 10.54 14.07 12.04
C ASN A 110 9.19 14.32 11.33
N SER A 111 8.12 13.62 11.70
CA SER A 111 6.84 13.69 10.96
C SER A 111 6.17 15.06 11.04
N GLU A 112 6.49 15.84 12.07
CA GLU A 112 6.03 17.20 12.32
C GLU A 112 6.89 18.28 11.63
N ARG A 113 8.05 17.93 11.07
CA ARG A 113 8.96 18.87 10.39
C ARG A 113 8.64 19.00 8.91
N LYS A 114 8.78 20.21 8.34
CA LYS A 114 8.52 20.46 6.91
C LYS A 114 9.73 20.15 6.03
N HIS A 115 10.94 20.31 6.56
CA HIS A 115 12.16 20.08 5.80
C HIS A 115 12.93 18.87 6.35
N VAL A 116 12.72 17.70 5.75
CA VAL A 116 13.28 16.43 6.23
C VAL A 116 14.12 15.67 5.20
N VAL A 117 14.12 16.10 3.93
CA VAL A 117 14.80 15.41 2.82
C VAL A 117 16.30 15.26 3.08
N HIS A 118 16.97 16.31 3.56
CA HIS A 118 18.40 16.24 3.88
C HIS A 118 18.68 15.24 5.00
N THR A 119 17.81 15.11 6.00
CA THR A 119 17.93 14.10 7.06
C THR A 119 17.92 12.68 6.46
N VAL A 120 17.04 12.42 5.49
CA VAL A 120 17.01 11.12 4.79
C VAL A 120 18.26 10.91 3.94
N VAL A 121 18.76 11.95 3.24
CA VAL A 121 19.99 11.86 2.44
C VAL A 121 21.21 11.57 3.32
N PHE A 122 21.36 12.27 4.45
CA PHE A 122 22.46 12.02 5.39
C PHE A 122 22.32 10.66 6.08
N PHE A 123 21.10 10.19 6.33
CA PHE A 123 20.87 8.83 6.81
C PHE A 123 21.39 7.80 5.82
N ILE A 124 21.14 7.98 4.52
CA ILE A 124 21.69 7.11 3.48
C ILE A 124 23.22 7.12 3.51
N PHE A 125 23.85 8.30 3.56
CA PHE A 125 25.32 8.39 3.58
C PHE A 125 25.94 7.76 4.82
N ILE A 126 25.39 8.03 6.01
CA ILE A 126 25.98 7.62 7.28
C ILE A 126 25.63 6.17 7.62
N VAL A 127 24.37 5.76 7.44
CA VAL A 127 23.87 4.46 7.92
C VAL A 127 23.88 3.41 6.80
N CYS A 128 23.35 3.75 5.63
CA CYS A 128 23.18 2.78 4.54
C CYS A 128 24.48 2.53 3.75
N ASN A 129 25.51 3.36 3.93
CA ASN A 129 26.75 3.28 3.16
C ASN A 129 28.00 3.32 4.05
N CYS A 130 28.44 4.51 4.49
CA CYS A 130 29.70 4.65 5.23
C CYS A 130 29.72 3.92 6.58
N GLY A 131 28.55 3.58 7.13
CA GLY A 131 28.39 2.90 8.41
C GLY A 131 28.93 1.47 8.44
N GLY A 132 28.91 0.76 7.31
CA GLY A 132 29.22 -0.69 7.22
C GLY A 132 30.70 -1.09 7.25
N CYS A 133 31.62 -0.17 7.59
CA CYS A 133 33.05 -0.36 7.30
C CYS A 133 33.85 -1.23 8.30
N LEU A 134 33.36 -1.45 9.52
CA LEU A 134 34.19 -2.00 10.61
C LEU A 134 34.24 -3.54 10.64
N LEU A 135 33.22 -4.23 10.14
CA LEU A 135 33.22 -5.70 10.01
C LEU A 135 32.81 -6.11 8.59
N PRO A 136 33.23 -7.29 8.10
CA PRO A 136 32.89 -7.74 6.75
C PRO A 136 31.39 -7.86 6.50
N ILE A 137 30.63 -8.19 7.53
CA ILE A 137 29.16 -8.30 7.46
C ILE A 137 28.45 -6.94 7.34
N GLY A 138 29.17 -5.84 7.59
CA GLY A 138 28.61 -4.51 7.59
C GLY A 138 28.21 -4.05 6.21
N ASP A 139 29.00 -4.36 5.18
CA ASP A 139 28.79 -3.91 3.81
C ASP A 139 29.16 -5.00 2.79
N PRO A 140 28.37 -5.20 1.71
CA PRO A 140 28.64 -6.17 0.64
C PRO A 140 30.10 -6.28 0.13
N PRO A 141 30.82 -5.17 -0.17
CA PRO A 141 32.21 -5.19 -0.61
C PRO A 141 33.13 -5.94 0.36
N LEU A 142 33.01 -5.65 1.65
CA LEU A 142 33.89 -6.21 2.67
C LEU A 142 33.58 -7.69 2.91
N PHE A 143 32.30 -8.07 2.79
CA PHE A 143 31.90 -9.46 2.83
C PHE A 143 32.48 -10.27 1.67
N LEU A 144 32.49 -9.70 0.45
CA LEU A 144 33.13 -10.34 -0.69
C LEU A 144 34.64 -10.47 -0.49
N GLY A 145 35.31 -9.44 0.04
CA GLY A 145 36.72 -9.55 0.44
C GLY A 145 36.97 -10.69 1.43
N TYR A 146 36.09 -10.85 2.42
CA TYR A 146 36.15 -11.96 3.37
C TYR A 146 36.01 -13.32 2.69
N LEU A 147 35.07 -13.49 1.74
CA LEU A 147 34.94 -14.72 0.96
C LEU A 147 36.18 -15.01 0.10
N GLN A 148 36.93 -13.98 -0.29
CA GLN A 148 38.19 -14.08 -1.03
C GLN A 148 39.43 -14.26 -0.13
N GLY A 149 39.24 -14.46 1.18
CA GLY A 149 40.30 -14.83 2.12
C GLY A 149 40.80 -13.71 3.02
N VAL A 150 40.25 -12.49 2.94
CA VAL A 150 40.57 -11.42 3.91
C VAL A 150 40.16 -11.86 5.31
N ASN A 151 40.96 -11.52 6.33
CA ASN A 151 40.64 -11.91 7.71
C ASN A 151 39.43 -11.14 8.26
N PHE A 152 38.58 -11.83 9.03
CA PHE A 152 37.34 -11.24 9.54
C PHE A 152 37.58 -9.96 10.35
N PHE A 153 38.61 -9.94 11.20
CA PHE A 153 38.92 -8.79 12.05
C PHE A 153 39.81 -7.73 11.38
N TRP A 154 40.29 -7.96 10.16
CA TRP A 154 41.18 -7.01 9.48
C TRP A 154 40.47 -5.67 9.21
N THR A 155 39.18 -5.69 8.88
CA THR A 155 38.39 -4.47 8.63
C THR A 155 38.30 -3.55 9.84
N LEU A 156 38.54 -4.04 11.06
CA LEU A 156 38.61 -3.18 12.25
C LEU A 156 39.75 -2.17 12.15
N GLU A 157 40.81 -2.44 11.38
CA GLU A 157 41.90 -1.49 11.12
C GLU A 157 41.41 -0.23 10.38
N LEU A 158 40.25 -0.28 9.72
CA LEU A 158 39.64 0.84 8.99
C LEU A 158 38.93 1.86 9.91
N TRP A 159 38.90 1.62 11.23
CA TRP A 159 38.22 2.49 12.19
C TRP A 159 38.61 3.98 12.14
N PRO A 160 39.88 4.39 11.87
CA PRO A 160 40.21 5.81 11.81
C PRO A 160 39.54 6.50 10.62
N ALA A 161 39.51 5.83 9.46
CA ALA A 161 38.87 6.34 8.26
C ALA A 161 37.34 6.37 8.41
N TRP A 162 36.75 5.34 9.02
CA TRP A 162 35.33 5.29 9.36
C TRP A 162 34.93 6.45 10.29
N LEU A 163 35.70 6.67 11.37
CA LEU A 163 35.42 7.73 12.34
C LEU A 163 35.54 9.12 11.70
N LEU A 164 36.57 9.33 10.88
CA LEU A 164 36.75 10.60 10.16
C LEU A 164 35.59 10.87 9.20
N CYS A 165 35.21 9.88 8.38
CA CYS A 165 34.16 10.03 7.37
C CYS A 165 32.79 10.27 8.01
N ASN A 166 32.34 9.37 8.90
CA ASN A 166 31.04 9.49 9.56
C ASN A 166 30.99 10.69 10.52
N GLY A 167 32.10 11.00 11.20
CA GLY A 167 32.20 12.20 12.03
C GLY A 167 32.05 13.48 11.22
N LEU A 168 32.71 13.58 10.06
CA LEU A 168 32.57 14.73 9.17
C LEU A 168 31.15 14.85 8.61
N LEU A 169 30.54 13.74 8.16
CA LEU A 169 29.16 13.74 7.67
C LEU A 169 28.16 14.17 8.75
N LEU A 170 28.32 13.72 9.99
CA LEU A 170 27.49 14.14 11.12
C LEU A 170 27.68 15.63 11.45
N VAL A 171 28.91 16.14 11.41
CA VAL A 171 29.18 17.57 11.63
C VAL A 171 28.56 18.41 10.52
N VAL A 172 28.71 18.02 9.25
CA VAL A 172 28.10 18.73 8.12
C VAL A 172 26.58 18.69 8.23
N TYR A 173 26.00 17.54 8.58
CA TYR A 173 24.57 17.42 8.84
C TYR A 173 24.10 18.39 9.93
N LEU A 174 24.76 18.38 11.08
CA LEU A 174 24.41 19.24 12.21
C LEU A 174 24.44 20.72 11.83
N LEU A 175 25.53 21.15 11.16
CA LEU A 175 25.65 22.53 10.70
C LEU A 175 24.57 22.88 9.67
N LEU A 176 24.32 22.00 8.71
CA LEU A 176 23.32 22.24 7.66
C LEU A 176 21.90 22.29 8.24
N ASP A 177 21.54 21.31 9.07
CA ASP A 177 20.21 21.23 9.67
C ASP A 177 19.97 22.40 10.62
N GLU A 178 20.92 22.72 11.50
CA GLU A 178 20.79 23.79 12.49
C GLU A 178 20.80 25.19 11.84
N ILE A 179 21.65 25.44 10.85
CA ILE A 179 21.81 26.79 10.26
C ILE A 179 20.75 27.07 9.19
N VAL A 180 20.39 26.07 8.38
CA VAL A 180 19.53 26.29 7.19
C VAL A 180 18.10 25.88 7.43
N TYR A 181 17.86 24.64 7.88
CA TYR A 181 16.52 24.04 7.84
C TYR A 181 15.74 24.24 9.13
N TYR A 182 16.34 23.95 10.28
CA TYR A 182 15.68 24.08 11.59
C TYR A 182 15.26 25.52 11.90
N ARG A 183 16.03 26.52 11.45
CA ARG A 183 15.67 27.95 11.57
C ARG A 183 14.49 28.39 10.70
N ARG A 184 14.13 27.60 9.68
CA ARG A 184 13.01 27.88 8.78
C ARG A 184 11.71 27.21 9.24
N GLU A 185 11.78 26.33 10.24
CA GLU A 185 10.60 25.71 10.83
C GLU A 185 9.77 26.75 11.60
N THR A 186 8.44 26.67 11.49
CA THR A 186 7.53 27.62 12.14
C THR A 186 7.39 27.32 13.63
N GLU A 187 7.22 28.34 14.49
CA GLU A 187 7.02 28.13 15.93
C GLU A 187 5.83 27.21 16.27
N ALA A 188 4.79 27.21 15.42
CA ALA A 188 3.64 26.32 15.54
C ALA A 188 4.01 24.84 15.36
N ASP A 189 4.94 24.53 14.45
CA ASP A 189 5.39 23.16 14.16
C ASP A 189 6.27 22.63 15.30
N ILE A 190 7.18 23.48 15.81
CA ILE A 190 8.03 23.18 16.97
C ILE A 190 7.18 22.94 18.24
N THR A 191 6.11 23.71 18.43
CA THR A 191 5.21 23.55 19.58
C THR A 191 4.36 22.28 19.47
N ARG A 192 4.00 21.86 18.25
CA ARG A 192 3.25 20.63 17.99
C ARG A 192 4.09 19.38 18.28
N ASP A 193 5.36 19.40 17.87
CA ASP A 193 6.36 18.35 18.14
C ASP A 193 6.54 18.11 19.65
N ILE A 194 6.82 19.19 20.40
CA ILE A 194 7.03 19.11 21.86
C ILE A 194 5.83 18.50 22.62
N ARG A 195 4.60 18.68 22.12
CA ARG A 195 3.39 18.17 22.76
C ARG A 195 3.11 16.69 22.50
N LYS A 196 3.75 16.07 21.50
CA LYS A 196 3.43 14.72 21.03
C LYS A 196 4.45 13.64 21.41
N ILE A 197 5.56 14.03 22.03
CA ILE A 197 6.67 13.16 22.42
C ILE A 197 6.19 11.85 23.07
N ARG A 198 6.65 10.72 22.52
CA ARG A 198 6.41 9.36 23.03
C ARG A 198 7.73 8.69 23.43
N HIS A 199 7.69 7.94 24.51
CA HIS A 199 8.86 7.19 24.98
C HIS A 199 9.22 6.06 24.00
N MET A 200 10.53 5.85 23.82
CA MET A 200 11.06 4.77 22.98
C MET A 200 10.68 3.39 23.54
N LYS A 201 10.07 2.57 22.69
CA LYS A 201 9.69 1.18 22.94
C LYS A 201 10.47 0.27 21.99
N TYR A 202 11.03 -0.79 22.56
CA TYR A 202 11.76 -1.81 21.82
C TYR A 202 10.97 -3.11 21.84
N MET A 203 10.55 -3.59 20.68
CA MET A 203 9.79 -4.83 20.53
C MET A 203 10.62 -5.86 19.77
N GLY A 204 10.56 -7.12 20.20
CA GLY A 204 11.23 -8.25 19.53
C GLY A 204 12.75 -8.32 19.73
N LEU A 205 13.39 -7.31 20.32
CA LEU A 205 14.83 -7.25 20.56
C LEU A 205 15.36 -8.41 21.43
N GLY A 206 14.59 -8.85 22.44
CA GLY A 206 15.03 -9.92 23.35
C GLY A 206 15.26 -11.27 22.67
N LEU A 207 14.50 -11.60 21.63
CA LEU A 207 14.70 -12.81 20.83
C LEU A 207 15.68 -12.55 19.70
N ASN A 208 15.42 -11.53 18.87
CA ASN A 208 16.14 -11.35 17.62
C ASN A 208 17.55 -10.76 17.80
N GLY A 209 17.80 -10.00 18.88
CA GLY A 209 19.14 -9.47 19.18
C GLY A 209 20.20 -10.58 19.34
N PRO A 210 19.98 -11.58 20.23
CA PRO A 210 20.86 -12.74 20.31
C PRO A 210 21.00 -13.52 19.00
N LEU A 211 19.95 -13.63 18.20
CA LEU A 211 20.01 -14.32 16.91
C LEU A 211 20.88 -13.56 15.89
N LEU A 212 20.82 -12.22 15.88
CA LEU A 212 21.72 -11.40 15.05
C LEU A 212 23.19 -11.62 15.46
N LEU A 213 23.49 -11.61 16.75
CA LEU A 213 24.84 -11.95 17.24
C LEU A 213 25.26 -13.36 16.83
N GLY A 214 24.31 -14.31 16.79
CA GLY A 214 24.51 -15.65 16.26
C GLY A 214 24.89 -15.66 14.78
N VAL A 215 24.25 -14.82 13.95
CA VAL A 215 24.62 -14.65 12.53
C VAL A 215 26.03 -14.08 12.40
N VAL A 216 26.37 -13.06 13.17
CA VAL A 216 27.74 -12.48 13.20
C VAL A 216 28.78 -13.53 13.58
N ALA A 217 28.51 -14.30 14.64
CA ALA A 217 29.39 -15.37 15.11
C ALA A 217 29.53 -16.49 14.06
N ALA A 218 28.44 -16.86 13.39
CA ALA A 218 28.47 -17.84 12.31
C ALA A 218 29.38 -17.37 11.16
N VAL A 219 29.31 -16.09 10.77
CA VAL A 219 30.22 -15.56 9.75
C VAL A 219 31.66 -15.57 10.23
N ALA A 220 31.92 -15.11 11.45
CA ALA A 220 33.28 -14.96 11.98
C ALA A 220 34.02 -16.29 12.22
N PHE A 221 33.29 -17.34 12.61
CA PHE A 221 33.89 -18.58 13.10
C PHE A 221 33.66 -19.80 12.21
N LEU A 222 32.69 -19.79 11.31
CA LEU A 222 32.35 -20.94 10.46
C LEU A 222 32.86 -20.77 9.02
N ASP A 223 34.08 -20.26 8.86
CA ASP A 223 34.78 -20.16 7.57
C ASP A 223 35.33 -21.54 7.17
N PRO A 224 34.93 -22.14 6.04
CA PRO A 224 35.46 -23.44 5.60
C PRO A 224 36.97 -23.43 5.32
N SER A 225 37.54 -22.26 5.03
CA SER A 225 38.97 -22.11 4.72
C SER A 225 39.87 -22.02 5.98
N LYS A 226 39.27 -21.89 7.17
CA LYS A 226 39.99 -21.67 8.44
C LYS A 226 39.51 -22.65 9.50
N THR A 227 40.38 -22.98 10.45
CA THR A 227 39.97 -23.74 11.63
C THR A 227 39.13 -22.87 12.56
N VAL A 228 38.16 -23.48 13.25
CA VAL A 228 37.44 -22.77 14.31
C VAL A 228 38.43 -22.41 15.42
N PRO A 229 38.48 -21.15 15.89
CA PRO A 229 39.46 -20.72 16.88
C PRO A 229 39.50 -21.62 18.11
N GLY A 230 40.71 -22.09 18.46
CA GLY A 230 40.92 -23.01 19.58
C GLY A 230 40.65 -24.49 19.27
N THR A 231 40.42 -24.84 18.00
CA THR A 231 40.24 -26.24 17.54
C THR A 231 40.99 -26.51 16.24
N ASP A 232 41.23 -27.78 15.90
CA ASP A 232 41.79 -28.20 14.60
C ASP A 232 40.68 -28.53 13.57
N TRP A 233 39.42 -28.29 13.93
CA TRP A 233 38.28 -28.68 13.11
C TRP A 233 37.95 -27.60 12.07
N HIS A 234 37.74 -28.04 10.83
CA HIS A 234 37.33 -27.20 9.72
C HIS A 234 35.82 -27.33 9.48
N PRO A 235 35.10 -26.19 9.40
CA PRO A 235 33.72 -26.18 8.94
C PRO A 235 33.60 -26.78 7.53
N TRP A 236 32.69 -27.73 7.36
CA TRP A 236 32.24 -28.17 6.04
C TRP A 236 31.55 -27.06 5.25
N LEU A 237 31.63 -27.18 3.93
CA LEU A 237 31.02 -26.26 2.97
C LEU A 237 29.53 -26.07 3.28
N TYR A 238 29.10 -24.80 3.29
CA TYR A 238 27.75 -24.35 3.64
C TYR A 238 27.26 -24.50 5.08
N LEU A 239 28.12 -24.88 6.04
CA LEU A 239 27.69 -24.90 7.45
C LEU A 239 27.26 -23.52 7.95
N ARG A 240 28.02 -22.48 7.63
CA ARG A 240 27.71 -21.09 7.99
C ARG A 240 26.31 -20.71 7.53
N GLU A 241 26.02 -20.96 6.25
CA GLU A 241 24.74 -20.65 5.61
C GLU A 241 23.60 -21.47 6.23
N MET A 242 23.82 -22.76 6.52
CA MET A 242 22.83 -23.60 7.21
C MET A 242 22.51 -23.08 8.61
N VAL A 243 23.53 -22.67 9.38
CA VAL A 243 23.34 -22.08 10.72
C VAL A 243 22.55 -20.77 10.60
N GLN A 244 22.91 -19.90 9.66
CA GLN A 244 22.21 -18.63 9.40
C GLN A 244 20.73 -18.85 9.05
N LEU A 245 20.41 -19.80 8.16
CA LEU A 245 19.03 -20.16 7.82
C LEU A 245 18.29 -20.79 9.00
N GLY A 246 18.98 -21.58 9.83
CA GLY A 246 18.42 -22.10 11.08
C GLY A 246 18.03 -20.99 12.06
N LEU A 247 18.88 -19.97 12.22
CA LEU A 247 18.58 -18.79 13.05
C LEU A 247 17.41 -17.98 12.49
N VAL A 248 17.29 -17.87 11.16
CA VAL A 248 16.11 -17.29 10.51
C VAL A 248 14.86 -18.10 10.82
N GLY A 249 14.92 -19.43 10.68
CA GLY A 249 13.82 -20.33 11.02
C GLY A 249 13.36 -20.14 12.47
N LEU A 250 14.31 -19.99 13.39
CA LEU A 250 14.03 -19.73 14.81
C LEU A 250 13.38 -18.35 15.04
N SER A 251 13.87 -17.32 14.35
CA SER A 251 13.31 -15.96 14.36
C SER A 251 11.89 -15.89 13.80
N LEU A 252 11.57 -16.72 12.80
CA LEU A 252 10.23 -16.82 12.21
C LEU A 252 9.29 -17.67 13.07
N ALA A 253 9.77 -18.77 13.66
CA ALA A 253 8.95 -19.68 14.45
C ALA A 253 8.62 -19.13 15.85
N LEU A 254 9.58 -18.47 16.50
CA LEU A 254 9.40 -17.95 17.86
C LEU A 254 9.10 -16.44 17.91
N GLY A 255 9.29 -15.73 16.79
CA GLY A 255 9.07 -14.29 16.69
C GLY A 255 7.59 -13.90 16.65
N SER A 256 7.29 -12.65 17.03
CA SER A 256 5.93 -12.12 16.97
C SER A 256 5.58 -11.63 15.57
N ASN A 257 4.54 -12.21 14.96
CA ASN A 257 3.98 -11.72 13.70
C ASN A 257 3.42 -10.30 13.81
N ALA A 258 2.97 -9.88 15.00
CA ALA A 258 2.49 -8.51 15.22
C ALA A 258 3.63 -7.50 15.05
N VAL A 259 4.83 -7.80 15.54
CA VAL A 259 6.02 -6.92 15.40
C VAL A 259 6.46 -6.83 13.94
N ARG A 260 6.45 -7.95 13.21
CA ARG A 260 6.77 -7.98 11.77
C ARG A 260 5.77 -7.19 10.94
N LYS A 261 4.47 -7.34 11.22
CA LYS A 261 3.40 -6.57 10.57
C LYS A 261 3.52 -5.07 10.89
N ALA A 262 3.84 -4.74 12.13
CA ALA A 262 4.12 -3.39 12.59
C ALA A 262 5.36 -2.76 11.90
N ASN A 263 6.38 -3.56 11.60
CA ASN A 263 7.52 -3.18 10.75
C ASN A 263 7.21 -3.25 9.24
N THR A 264 5.98 -3.60 8.87
CA THR A 264 5.52 -3.90 7.51
C THR A 264 6.53 -4.75 6.72
N PHE A 265 7.10 -5.75 7.41
CA PHE A 265 8.07 -6.66 6.85
C PHE A 265 7.45 -7.43 5.69
N ASN A 266 8.11 -7.39 4.54
CA ASN A 266 7.74 -8.15 3.34
C ASN A 266 8.98 -8.78 2.72
N TYR A 267 8.81 -9.79 1.86
CA TYR A 267 9.93 -10.45 1.20
C TYR A 267 10.29 -9.81 -0.15
N HIS A 268 9.54 -8.81 -0.61
CA HIS A 268 9.71 -8.22 -1.94
C HIS A 268 11.10 -7.57 -2.07
N ALA A 269 11.49 -6.75 -1.09
CA ALA A 269 12.77 -6.06 -1.11
C ALA A 269 13.96 -7.04 -1.24
N ILE A 270 13.98 -8.13 -0.47
CA ILE A 270 15.06 -9.12 -0.54
C ILE A 270 14.98 -9.99 -1.81
N GLN A 271 13.78 -10.22 -2.35
CA GLN A 271 13.61 -10.90 -3.64
C GLN A 271 14.14 -10.08 -4.82
N GLU A 272 13.92 -8.77 -4.82
CA GLU A 272 14.48 -7.87 -5.83
C GLU A 272 16.00 -7.83 -5.75
N VAL A 273 16.55 -7.69 -4.54
CA VAL A 273 18.00 -7.78 -4.31
C VAL A 273 18.54 -9.12 -4.82
N ALA A 274 17.92 -10.25 -4.46
CA ALA A 274 18.31 -11.57 -4.94
C ALA A 274 18.33 -11.63 -6.48
N ALA A 275 17.25 -11.19 -7.13
CA ALA A 275 17.11 -11.24 -8.59
C ALA A 275 18.10 -10.31 -9.32
N LEU A 276 18.38 -9.13 -8.76
CA LEU A 276 19.34 -8.19 -9.32
C LEU A 276 20.77 -8.74 -9.20
N PHE A 277 21.15 -9.18 -8.00
CA PHE A 277 22.52 -9.59 -7.72
C PHE A 277 22.90 -10.89 -8.45
N ILE A 278 21.99 -11.87 -8.59
CA ILE A 278 22.31 -13.07 -9.38
C ILE A 278 22.69 -12.70 -10.83
N GLY A 279 22.01 -11.71 -11.42
CA GLY A 279 22.35 -11.20 -12.74
C GLY A 279 23.72 -10.54 -12.78
N ILE A 280 24.01 -9.70 -11.78
CA ILE A 280 25.30 -8.98 -11.65
C ILE A 280 26.48 -9.95 -11.47
N PHE A 281 26.38 -10.91 -10.55
CA PHE A 281 27.43 -11.90 -10.29
C PHE A 281 27.76 -12.72 -11.54
N ILE A 282 26.73 -13.15 -12.30
CA ILE A 282 26.93 -13.87 -13.56
C ILE A 282 27.57 -12.97 -14.62
N CYS A 283 27.08 -11.74 -14.77
CA CYS A 283 27.56 -10.83 -15.83
C CYS A 283 28.97 -10.26 -15.55
N MET A 284 29.44 -10.31 -14.30
CA MET A 284 30.77 -9.83 -13.92
C MET A 284 31.90 -10.83 -14.25
N GLN A 285 31.60 -12.13 -14.41
CA GLN A 285 32.63 -13.16 -14.64
C GLN A 285 33.55 -12.88 -15.85
N PRO A 286 33.05 -12.45 -17.02
CA PRO A 286 33.91 -12.03 -18.14
C PRO A 286 34.84 -10.88 -17.76
N ALA A 287 34.33 -9.89 -17.02
CA ALA A 287 35.15 -8.74 -16.60
C ALA A 287 36.26 -9.18 -15.64
N LEU A 288 35.98 -10.07 -14.69
CA LEU A 288 36.99 -10.60 -13.77
C LEU A 288 38.06 -11.42 -14.51
N GLN A 289 37.69 -12.19 -15.52
CA GLN A 289 38.66 -12.93 -16.33
C GLN A 289 39.54 -12.01 -17.18
N ILE A 290 38.97 -11.00 -17.83
CA ILE A 290 39.73 -9.97 -18.55
C ILE A 290 40.73 -9.29 -17.61
N LEU A 291 40.33 -9.02 -16.37
CA LEU A 291 41.21 -8.45 -15.34
C LEU A 291 42.23 -9.46 -14.80
N GLY A 292 41.92 -10.76 -14.76
CA GLY A 292 42.92 -11.79 -14.47
C GLY A 292 44.07 -11.79 -15.49
N LEU A 293 43.75 -11.57 -16.77
CA LEU A 293 44.74 -11.51 -17.86
C LEU A 293 45.46 -10.17 -17.98
N ASN A 294 44.76 -9.05 -17.75
CA ASN A 294 45.29 -7.69 -17.98
C ASN A 294 45.55 -6.89 -16.68
N GLY A 295 45.28 -7.47 -15.52
CA GLY A 295 45.31 -6.80 -14.23
C GLY A 295 46.70 -6.30 -13.84
N GLU A 296 47.75 -7.08 -14.13
CA GLU A 296 49.14 -6.66 -13.94
C GLU A 296 49.45 -5.42 -14.80
N HIS A 297 49.07 -5.43 -16.07
CA HIS A 297 49.24 -4.27 -16.96
C HIS A 297 48.48 -3.04 -16.45
N LEU A 298 47.25 -3.22 -15.98
CA LEU A 298 46.42 -2.14 -15.44
C LEU A 298 47.03 -1.56 -14.16
N ALA A 299 47.46 -2.43 -13.25
CA ALA A 299 48.06 -2.07 -11.98
C ALA A 299 49.40 -1.35 -12.15
N THR A 300 50.30 -1.90 -12.97
CA THR A 300 51.64 -1.34 -13.14
C THR A 300 51.65 -0.05 -13.95
N ASN A 301 50.74 0.15 -14.91
CA ASN A 301 50.73 1.35 -15.77
C ASN A 301 49.79 2.46 -15.29
N TYR A 302 48.67 2.10 -14.68
CA TYR A 302 47.62 3.07 -14.33
C TYR A 302 47.37 3.16 -12.82
N LEU A 303 47.38 2.04 -12.08
CA LEU A 303 47.05 1.98 -10.64
C LEU A 303 48.29 1.79 -9.74
N GLN A 304 49.29 2.64 -9.92
CA GLN A 304 50.60 2.51 -9.25
C GLN A 304 50.63 2.87 -7.75
N SER A 305 49.52 3.36 -7.18
CA SER A 305 49.48 3.76 -5.77
C SER A 305 48.12 3.49 -5.12
N PRO A 306 48.08 3.29 -3.79
CA PRO A 306 46.83 3.11 -3.05
C PRO A 306 45.83 4.26 -3.30
N GLN A 307 46.32 5.50 -3.43
CA GLN A 307 45.46 6.66 -3.70
C GLN A 307 44.71 6.55 -5.04
N ARG A 308 45.36 6.02 -6.08
CA ARG A 308 44.70 5.80 -7.38
C ARG A 308 43.66 4.68 -7.28
N PHE A 309 43.99 3.60 -6.56
CA PHE A 309 43.00 2.55 -6.26
C PHE A 309 41.79 3.11 -5.52
N PHE A 310 41.97 3.98 -4.52
CA PHE A 310 40.87 4.63 -3.81
C PHE A 310 39.95 5.43 -4.76
N TRP A 311 40.52 6.33 -5.56
CA TRP A 311 39.72 7.21 -6.43
C TRP A 311 39.08 6.48 -7.60
N VAL A 312 39.76 5.50 -8.21
CA VAL A 312 39.20 4.75 -9.34
C VAL A 312 38.12 3.78 -8.86
N THR A 313 38.39 3.03 -7.79
CA THR A 313 37.40 2.12 -7.17
C THR A 313 36.19 2.92 -6.72
N GLY A 314 36.40 4.03 -6.01
CA GLY A 314 35.32 4.85 -5.51
C GLY A 314 34.56 5.61 -6.61
N GLY A 315 35.26 6.10 -7.63
CA GLY A 315 34.62 6.73 -8.80
C GLY A 315 33.69 5.77 -9.55
N LEU A 316 34.11 4.52 -9.74
CA LEU A 316 33.24 3.51 -10.34
C LEU A 316 32.13 3.04 -9.39
N SER A 317 32.44 2.85 -8.10
CA SER A 317 31.46 2.50 -7.06
C SER A 317 30.36 3.58 -6.93
N SER A 318 30.68 4.83 -7.27
CA SER A 318 29.71 5.92 -7.24
C SER A 318 28.61 5.78 -8.31
N VAL A 319 28.87 5.04 -9.39
CA VAL A 319 27.96 4.87 -10.55
C VAL A 319 27.45 3.43 -10.67
N LEU A 320 28.29 2.46 -10.29
CA LEU A 320 28.03 1.02 -10.34
C LEU A 320 27.76 0.47 -8.94
N ASP A 321 27.37 -0.80 -8.85
CA ASP A 321 27.21 -1.47 -7.55
C ASP A 321 28.56 -1.61 -6.82
N ASN A 322 28.56 -1.38 -5.52
CA ASN A 322 29.77 -1.32 -4.71
C ASN A 322 30.47 -2.68 -4.57
N ALA A 323 29.73 -3.79 -4.50
CA ALA A 323 30.28 -5.12 -4.23
C ALA A 323 31.05 -5.68 -5.45
N PRO A 324 30.48 -5.69 -6.67
CA PRO A 324 31.20 -6.04 -7.89
C PRO A 324 32.41 -5.13 -8.13
N THR A 325 32.25 -3.83 -7.89
CA THR A 325 33.34 -2.87 -8.08
C THR A 325 34.52 -3.19 -7.17
N TYR A 326 34.26 -3.51 -5.90
CA TYR A 326 35.28 -3.98 -4.99
C TYR A 326 35.98 -5.22 -5.51
N LEU A 327 35.24 -6.25 -5.93
CA LEU A 327 35.81 -7.52 -6.36
C LEU A 327 36.72 -7.36 -7.60
N VAL A 328 36.32 -6.51 -8.54
CA VAL A 328 37.08 -6.13 -9.75
C VAL A 328 38.46 -5.56 -9.36
N PHE A 329 38.50 -4.55 -8.49
CA PHE A 329 39.76 -3.92 -8.11
C PHE A 329 40.57 -4.75 -7.12
N PHE A 330 39.91 -5.55 -6.28
CA PHE A 330 40.56 -6.52 -5.42
C PHE A 330 41.31 -7.57 -6.24
N LYS A 331 40.67 -8.16 -7.27
CA LYS A 331 41.33 -9.12 -8.18
C LYS A 331 42.45 -8.48 -9.01
N THR A 332 42.26 -7.24 -9.44
CA THR A 332 43.33 -6.47 -10.09
C THR A 332 44.55 -6.31 -9.18
N ALA A 333 44.34 -6.05 -7.89
CA ALA A 333 45.42 -5.90 -6.92
C ALA A 333 46.03 -7.24 -6.44
N GLN A 334 45.37 -8.38 -6.72
CA GLN A 334 45.91 -9.73 -6.52
C GLN A 334 46.80 -10.20 -7.67
N ALA A 335 46.91 -9.43 -8.78
CA ALA A 335 47.67 -9.84 -9.95
C ALA A 335 49.14 -10.16 -9.61
N PRO A 336 49.75 -11.14 -10.31
CA PRO A 336 51.16 -11.48 -10.14
C PRO A 336 52.05 -10.23 -10.23
N GLY A 337 53.02 -10.09 -9.32
CA GLY A 337 53.92 -8.92 -9.27
C GLY A 337 53.40 -7.69 -8.52
N VAL A 338 52.11 -7.67 -8.14
CA VAL A 338 51.48 -6.58 -7.37
C VAL A 338 51.03 -7.04 -5.97
N GLY A 339 50.82 -8.35 -5.81
CA GLY A 339 50.22 -8.92 -4.61
C GLY A 339 50.99 -8.71 -3.29
N GLY A 340 50.27 -8.83 -2.17
CA GLY A 340 50.78 -8.62 -0.82
C GLY A 340 50.32 -9.66 0.21
N ALA A 341 50.63 -9.42 1.48
CA ALA A 341 50.50 -10.42 2.55
C ALA A 341 49.04 -10.73 2.95
N THR A 342 48.10 -9.81 2.75
CA THR A 342 46.71 -9.98 3.20
C THR A 342 45.86 -10.47 2.03
N ALA A 343 45.52 -11.76 2.02
CA ALA A 343 44.76 -12.38 0.93
C ALA A 343 45.37 -12.10 -0.46
N GLY A 344 46.70 -12.03 -0.58
CA GLY A 344 47.36 -11.75 -1.84
C GLY A 344 47.37 -10.27 -2.26
N VAL A 345 46.99 -9.32 -1.39
CA VAL A 345 46.96 -7.88 -1.68
C VAL A 345 47.78 -7.09 -0.64
N ASP A 346 48.43 -6.01 -1.07
CA ASP A 346 49.08 -5.05 -0.16
C ASP A 346 48.05 -4.40 0.80
N PRO A 347 48.29 -4.37 2.13
CA PRO A 347 47.32 -3.86 3.10
C PRO A 347 46.84 -2.43 2.86
N GLN A 348 47.70 -1.52 2.38
CA GLN A 348 47.32 -0.14 2.12
C GLN A 348 46.45 -0.04 0.86
N THR A 349 46.78 -0.82 -0.16
CA THR A 349 45.99 -0.93 -1.39
C THR A 349 44.62 -1.57 -1.10
N LEU A 350 44.59 -2.62 -0.27
CA LEU A 350 43.35 -3.24 0.17
C LEU A 350 42.46 -2.26 0.95
N ALA A 351 43.04 -1.46 1.85
CA ALA A 351 42.33 -0.40 2.56
C ALA A 351 41.79 0.65 1.59
N ALA A 352 42.56 1.06 0.59
CA ALA A 352 42.13 2.02 -0.43
C ALA A 352 40.94 1.51 -1.26
N ILE A 353 40.99 0.26 -1.74
CA ILE A 353 39.89 -0.37 -2.48
C ILE A 353 38.65 -0.48 -1.58
N SER A 354 38.82 -0.95 -0.35
CA SER A 354 37.73 -1.11 0.63
C SER A 354 37.03 0.22 0.93
N LEU A 355 37.80 1.25 1.28
CA LEU A 355 37.26 2.57 1.61
C LEU A 355 36.67 3.26 0.38
N GLY A 356 37.28 3.12 -0.80
CA GLY A 356 36.75 3.68 -2.04
C GLY A 356 35.40 3.06 -2.40
N ALA A 357 35.31 1.72 -2.37
CA ALA A 357 34.07 1.01 -2.66
C ALA A 357 32.95 1.37 -1.67
N VAL A 358 33.24 1.35 -0.36
CA VAL A 358 32.23 1.58 0.69
C VAL A 358 31.84 3.07 0.76
N PHE A 359 32.78 4.03 0.77
CA PHE A 359 32.42 5.43 1.04
C PHE A 359 31.78 6.14 -0.16
N MET A 360 32.07 5.73 -1.39
CA MET A 360 31.55 6.41 -2.58
C MET A 360 30.31 5.74 -3.19
N GLY A 361 29.90 4.57 -2.68
CA GLY A 361 28.76 3.78 -3.19
C GLY A 361 27.38 4.45 -3.12
N ALA A 362 27.22 5.54 -2.37
CA ALA A 362 25.92 6.21 -2.18
C ALA A 362 25.59 7.32 -3.20
N MET A 363 26.45 7.60 -4.18
CA MET A 363 26.26 8.74 -5.08
C MET A 363 25.18 8.50 -6.16
N THR A 364 24.85 7.24 -6.46
CA THR A 364 23.75 6.88 -7.36
C THR A 364 22.85 5.83 -6.75
N TYR A 365 21.57 5.87 -7.13
CA TYR A 365 20.54 4.94 -6.65
C TYR A 365 20.78 3.48 -7.08
N ILE A 366 21.54 3.28 -8.15
CA ILE A 366 21.85 1.96 -8.74
C ILE A 366 22.87 1.18 -7.88
N GLY A 367 23.56 1.84 -6.93
CA GLY A 367 24.73 1.29 -6.25
C GLY A 367 24.54 0.54 -4.93
N ASN A 368 23.32 0.49 -4.34
CA ASN A 368 23.13 -0.11 -3.01
C ASN A 368 21.66 -0.50 -2.71
N GLY A 369 21.37 -1.79 -2.44
CA GLY A 369 20.03 -2.34 -2.16
C GLY A 369 19.20 -1.61 -1.07
N PRO A 370 19.80 -1.23 0.08
CA PRO A 370 19.20 -0.33 1.07
C PRO A 370 18.61 0.98 0.52
N ASN A 371 19.21 1.59 -0.50
CA ASN A 371 18.73 2.85 -1.06
C ASN A 371 17.39 2.66 -1.78
N PHE A 372 17.17 1.48 -2.39
CA PHE A 372 15.90 1.13 -3.02
C PHE A 372 14.73 1.11 -2.04
N MET A 373 14.98 0.53 -0.86
CA MET A 373 13.96 0.42 0.19
C MET A 373 13.58 1.78 0.80
N VAL A 374 14.51 2.74 0.85
CA VAL A 374 14.24 4.08 1.40
C VAL A 374 13.52 4.97 0.39
N LYS A 375 13.71 4.76 -0.93
CA LYS A 375 13.12 5.61 -1.97
C LYS A 375 11.60 5.51 -2.06
N SER A 376 10.99 4.33 -1.89
CA SER A 376 9.54 4.19 -1.95
C SER A 376 8.84 5.02 -0.86
N ASP A 377 9.36 4.94 0.37
CA ASP A 377 8.84 5.69 1.52
C ASP A 377 9.10 7.20 1.38
N ALA A 378 10.25 7.60 0.85
CA ALA A 378 10.59 9.00 0.61
C ALA A 378 9.77 9.66 -0.53
N HIS A 379 9.46 8.90 -1.60
CA HIS A 379 8.67 9.41 -2.73
C HIS A 379 7.23 9.71 -2.32
N LEU A 380 6.64 8.87 -1.46
CA LEU A 380 5.33 9.16 -0.89
C LEU A 380 5.37 10.46 -0.08
N ALA A 381 6.38 10.64 0.78
CA ALA A 381 6.51 11.86 1.57
C ALA A 381 6.62 13.12 0.68
N GLU A 382 7.36 13.05 -0.43
CA GLU A 382 7.46 14.14 -1.42
C GLU A 382 6.09 14.45 -2.05
N VAL A 383 5.37 13.43 -2.52
CA VAL A 383 4.03 13.58 -3.09
C VAL A 383 3.08 14.21 -2.07
N LEU A 384 3.09 13.72 -0.83
CA LEU A 384 2.23 14.23 0.24
C LEU A 384 2.54 15.69 0.60
N GLU A 385 3.81 16.11 0.59
CA GLU A 385 4.17 17.50 0.87
C GLU A 385 3.64 18.44 -0.22
N ARG A 386 3.75 18.03 -1.50
CA ARG A 386 3.18 18.81 -2.61
C ARG A 386 1.66 18.89 -2.50
N LEU A 387 1.01 17.77 -2.17
CA LEU A 387 -0.44 17.72 -1.96
C LEU A 387 -0.89 18.55 -0.75
N ARG A 388 -0.09 18.65 0.32
CA ARG A 388 -0.42 19.43 1.53
C ARG A 388 -0.61 20.92 1.25
N THR A 389 0.07 21.45 0.24
CA THR A 389 -0.05 22.86 -0.18
C THR A 389 -1.11 23.08 -1.26
N ALA A 390 -1.69 22.01 -1.81
CA ALA A 390 -2.71 22.11 -2.86
C ALA A 390 -4.03 22.65 -2.33
N LYS A 391 -4.75 23.40 -3.16
CA LYS A 391 -6.10 23.88 -2.83
C LYS A 391 -7.16 22.85 -3.17
N ARG A 392 -6.91 22.03 -4.18
CA ARG A 392 -7.81 20.98 -4.64
C ARG A 392 -7.01 19.72 -4.93
N ILE A 393 -7.46 18.62 -4.37
CA ILE A 393 -6.87 17.30 -4.60
C ILE A 393 -7.92 16.46 -5.30
N GLY A 394 -7.70 16.17 -6.59
CA GLY A 394 -8.44 15.14 -7.30
C GLY A 394 -7.82 13.79 -7.01
N PHE A 395 -8.61 12.77 -6.73
CA PHE A 395 -8.08 11.42 -6.58
C PHE A 395 -9.08 10.36 -7.01
N ASP A 396 -8.54 9.18 -7.31
CA ASP A 396 -9.30 7.97 -7.59
C ASP A 396 -8.58 6.75 -6.98
N THR A 397 -9.25 5.59 -6.96
CA THR A 397 -8.66 4.35 -6.50
C THR A 397 -8.98 3.15 -7.39
N GLU A 398 -8.02 2.23 -7.52
CA GLU A 398 -8.25 0.92 -8.12
C GLU A 398 -8.15 -0.16 -7.06
N PHE A 399 -9.09 -1.09 -7.07
CA PHE A 399 -9.20 -2.14 -6.05
C PHE A 399 -9.84 -3.41 -6.58
N VAL A 400 -9.58 -4.52 -5.90
CA VAL A 400 -10.20 -5.82 -6.16
C VAL A 400 -11.08 -6.19 -4.97
N SER A 401 -12.32 -6.63 -5.21
CA SER A 401 -13.31 -6.86 -4.15
C SER A 401 -13.99 -8.24 -4.22
N GLU A 402 -13.69 -9.02 -5.26
CA GLU A 402 -14.37 -10.28 -5.57
C GLU A 402 -13.95 -11.44 -4.66
N ASP A 403 -12.75 -11.38 -4.11
CA ASP A 403 -12.09 -12.49 -3.42
C ASP A 403 -11.93 -12.32 -1.91
N THR A 404 -12.05 -11.09 -1.41
CA THR A 404 -11.77 -10.71 -0.01
C THR A 404 -13.02 -10.20 0.71
N PHE A 405 -12.96 -10.09 2.03
CA PHE A 405 -14.06 -9.51 2.82
C PHE A 405 -14.08 -7.98 2.70
N ARG A 406 -12.89 -7.37 2.65
CA ARG A 406 -12.70 -5.94 2.38
C ARG A 406 -12.05 -5.76 1.02
N PRO A 407 -12.44 -4.74 0.24
CA PRO A 407 -11.74 -4.39 -0.99
C PRO A 407 -10.23 -4.22 -0.74
N GLU A 408 -9.42 -4.84 -1.58
CA GLU A 408 -7.97 -4.72 -1.56
C GLU A 408 -7.56 -3.52 -2.41
N LEU A 409 -7.06 -2.46 -1.76
CA LEU A 409 -6.60 -1.25 -2.43
C LEU A 409 -5.31 -1.54 -3.23
N CYS A 410 -5.40 -1.41 -4.55
CA CYS A 410 -4.33 -1.78 -5.47
C CYS A 410 -3.59 -0.57 -6.05
N LEU A 411 -4.26 0.58 -6.18
CA LEU A 411 -3.66 1.80 -6.73
C LEU A 411 -4.39 3.03 -6.20
N VAL A 412 -3.67 4.13 -6.02
CA VAL A 412 -4.24 5.44 -5.73
C VAL A 412 -3.70 6.44 -6.75
N GLN A 413 -4.58 7.11 -7.46
CA GLN A 413 -4.22 8.15 -8.41
C GLN A 413 -4.53 9.50 -7.80
N VAL A 414 -3.63 10.46 -7.98
CA VAL A 414 -3.78 11.81 -7.44
C VAL A 414 -3.47 12.85 -8.50
N ALA A 415 -4.23 13.93 -8.46
CA ALA A 415 -4.02 15.13 -9.23
C ALA A 415 -4.14 16.35 -8.31
N SER A 416 -3.24 17.31 -8.46
CA SER A 416 -3.37 18.68 -7.96
C SER A 416 -3.06 19.66 -9.09
N GLU A 417 -3.01 20.95 -8.79
CA GLU A 417 -2.68 21.97 -9.79
C GLU A 417 -1.32 21.74 -10.48
N ASP A 418 -0.32 21.25 -9.75
CA ASP A 418 1.07 21.12 -10.22
C ASP A 418 1.60 19.68 -10.22
N LEU A 419 0.75 18.70 -9.92
CA LEU A 419 1.14 17.30 -9.76
C LEU A 419 0.08 16.37 -10.34
N MET A 420 0.55 15.32 -11.00
CA MET A 420 -0.26 14.13 -11.29
C MET A 420 0.62 12.92 -11.00
N ALA A 421 0.14 12.03 -10.15
CA ALA A 421 0.92 10.88 -9.69
C ALA A 421 0.05 9.65 -9.51
N VAL A 422 0.70 8.50 -9.63
CA VAL A 422 0.15 7.21 -9.25
C VAL A 422 0.96 6.71 -8.06
N ILE A 423 0.25 6.39 -6.99
CA ILE A 423 0.80 5.88 -5.74
C ILE A 423 0.44 4.40 -5.69
N ASP A 424 1.44 3.54 -5.47
CA ASP A 424 1.27 2.10 -5.37
C ASP A 424 1.21 1.64 -3.90
N PRO A 425 0.00 1.37 -3.36
CA PRO A 425 -0.19 0.99 -1.97
C PRO A 425 0.43 -0.37 -1.62
N GLN A 426 0.74 -1.22 -2.61
CA GLN A 426 1.40 -2.50 -2.36
C GLN A 426 2.89 -2.33 -2.05
N THR A 427 3.51 -1.27 -2.57
CA THR A 427 4.92 -0.93 -2.30
C THR A 427 5.09 -0.04 -1.07
N ILE A 428 3.99 0.54 -0.59
CA ILE A 428 3.97 1.48 0.52
C ILE A 428 3.47 0.78 1.78
N ALA A 429 4.27 0.88 2.83
CA ALA A 429 4.00 0.26 4.11
C ALA A 429 2.73 0.81 4.80
N ASP A 430 2.54 2.13 4.75
CA ASP A 430 1.46 2.81 5.47
C ASP A 430 0.87 3.94 4.61
N MET A 431 -0.39 3.77 4.21
CA MET A 431 -1.16 4.79 3.50
C MET A 431 -1.93 5.73 4.43
N THR A 432 -1.85 5.53 5.76
CA THR A 432 -2.50 6.39 6.76
C THR A 432 -2.16 7.88 6.55
N PRO A 433 -0.90 8.29 6.25
CA PRO A 433 -0.59 9.69 6.01
C PRO A 433 -1.35 10.32 4.83
N PHE A 434 -1.59 9.55 3.76
CA PHE A 434 -2.41 10.00 2.62
C PHE A 434 -3.87 10.22 3.03
N TRP A 435 -4.47 9.24 3.73
CA TRP A 435 -5.86 9.35 4.17
C TRP A 435 -6.05 10.45 5.23
N SER A 436 -5.09 10.61 6.16
CA SER A 436 -5.08 11.69 7.15
C SER A 436 -4.99 13.06 6.48
N LEU A 437 -4.20 13.18 5.40
CA LEU A 437 -4.12 14.42 4.65
C LEU A 437 -5.50 14.84 4.14
N LEU A 438 -6.25 13.92 3.51
CA LEU A 438 -7.59 14.20 3.00
C LEU A 438 -8.61 14.49 4.12
N ALA A 439 -8.48 13.82 5.26
CA ALA A 439 -9.41 13.96 6.40
C ALA A 439 -9.17 15.22 7.24
N GLU A 440 -7.95 15.75 7.28
CA GLU A 440 -7.57 16.89 8.14
C GLU A 440 -7.27 18.19 7.35
N GLY A 441 -7.17 18.11 6.02
CA GLY A 441 -6.78 19.23 5.19
C GLY A 441 -7.89 20.25 4.92
N ASP A 442 -7.49 21.49 4.62
CA ASP A 442 -8.38 22.59 4.21
C ASP A 442 -8.58 22.67 2.67
N HIS A 443 -8.21 21.61 1.95
CA HIS A 443 -8.36 21.51 0.50
C HIS A 443 -9.72 20.90 0.14
N ILE A 444 -10.19 21.17 -1.08
CA ILE A 444 -11.34 20.46 -1.66
C ILE A 444 -10.84 19.12 -2.19
N THR A 445 -11.44 18.03 -1.72
CA THR A 445 -11.15 16.67 -2.18
C THR A 445 -12.15 16.31 -3.28
N ILE A 446 -11.70 16.14 -4.52
CA ILE A 446 -12.54 15.86 -5.68
C ILE A 446 -12.42 14.38 -6.04
N ALA A 447 -13.55 13.69 -6.16
CA ALA A 447 -13.61 12.30 -6.59
C ALA A 447 -14.88 12.06 -7.43
N HIS A 448 -14.97 10.91 -8.08
CA HIS A 448 -16.16 10.53 -8.85
C HIS A 448 -16.77 9.24 -8.28
N ALA A 449 -18.04 9.29 -7.87
CA ALA A 449 -18.72 8.14 -7.28
C ALA A 449 -17.99 7.56 -6.04
N ALA A 450 -17.60 8.45 -5.13
CA ALA A 450 -16.60 8.31 -4.08
C ALA A 450 -16.99 7.40 -2.89
N ARG A 451 -17.89 6.43 -3.10
CA ARG A 451 -18.45 5.61 -2.02
C ARG A 451 -17.41 4.65 -1.45
N GLU A 452 -16.58 4.04 -2.29
CA GLU A 452 -15.54 3.11 -1.82
C GLU A 452 -14.30 3.87 -1.30
N GLU A 453 -14.00 5.02 -1.90
CA GLU A 453 -12.96 5.96 -1.46
C GLU A 453 -13.22 6.42 -0.01
N LEU A 454 -14.49 6.75 0.30
CA LEU A 454 -14.93 7.03 1.65
C LEU A 454 -14.72 5.83 2.59
N ASN A 455 -15.03 4.60 2.14
CA ASN A 455 -14.82 3.40 2.94
C ASN A 455 -13.33 3.16 3.24
N PHE A 456 -12.44 3.43 2.28
CA PHE A 456 -10.99 3.35 2.49
C PHE A 456 -10.53 4.36 3.53
N SER A 457 -10.89 5.65 3.39
CA SER A 457 -10.56 6.70 4.36
C SER A 457 -11.07 6.36 5.77
N LEU A 458 -12.34 5.98 5.88
CA LEU A 458 -12.97 5.60 7.14
C LEU A 458 -12.34 4.35 7.78
N THR A 459 -11.77 3.45 6.98
CA THR A 459 -11.08 2.26 7.47
C THR A 459 -9.66 2.56 7.92
N SER A 460 -8.96 3.43 7.21
CA SER A 460 -7.58 3.78 7.52
C SER A 460 -7.45 4.77 8.69
N VAL A 461 -8.27 5.84 8.71
CA VAL A 461 -8.14 6.93 9.71
C VAL A 461 -9.40 7.16 10.54
N GLY A 462 -10.49 6.44 10.27
CA GLY A 462 -11.73 6.59 11.03
C GLY A 462 -12.54 7.85 10.70
N ALA A 463 -12.09 8.65 9.74
CA ALA A 463 -12.72 9.90 9.31
C ALA A 463 -12.86 9.93 7.77
N PRO A 464 -13.92 10.57 7.24
CA PRO A 464 -14.02 10.86 5.81
C PRO A 464 -13.13 12.06 5.43
N PRO A 465 -12.88 12.32 4.13
CA PRO A 465 -12.27 13.57 3.69
C PRO A 465 -13.08 14.78 4.18
N ALA A 466 -12.39 15.83 4.64
CA ALA A 466 -13.03 16.98 5.29
C ALA A 466 -14.00 17.73 4.37
N ASN A 467 -13.55 18.01 3.13
CA ASN A 467 -14.29 18.77 2.13
C ASN A 467 -14.43 17.96 0.84
N LEU A 468 -15.26 16.91 0.86
CA LEU A 468 -15.51 16.07 -0.31
C LEU A 468 -16.38 16.77 -1.35
N PHE A 469 -15.99 16.68 -2.62
CA PHE A 469 -16.77 17.04 -3.79
C PHE A 469 -16.89 15.83 -4.72
N ASP A 470 -18.02 15.13 -4.65
CA ASP A 470 -18.35 14.04 -5.58
C ASP A 470 -18.92 14.59 -6.90
N THR A 471 -18.17 14.42 -7.98
CA THR A 471 -18.55 14.91 -9.32
C THR A 471 -19.78 14.19 -9.91
N GLN A 472 -20.09 12.96 -9.51
CA GLN A 472 -21.29 12.24 -9.96
C GLN A 472 -22.56 12.84 -9.35
N ILE A 473 -22.53 13.12 -8.05
CA ILE A 473 -23.63 13.78 -7.33
C ILE A 473 -23.78 15.21 -7.84
N ALA A 474 -22.68 15.96 -7.93
CA ALA A 474 -22.71 17.34 -8.39
C ALA A 474 -23.23 17.47 -9.84
N ALA A 475 -22.84 16.56 -10.74
CA ALA A 475 -23.34 16.54 -12.12
C ALA A 475 -24.85 16.23 -12.22
N ALA A 476 -25.41 15.50 -11.27
CA ALA A 476 -26.84 15.15 -11.23
C ALA A 476 -27.74 16.36 -10.90
N PHE A 477 -27.21 17.39 -10.24
CA PHE A 477 -27.91 18.68 -10.05
C PHE A 477 -27.86 19.58 -11.29
N CYS A 478 -27.08 19.22 -12.31
CA CYS A 478 -26.86 20.02 -13.51
C CYS A 478 -27.24 19.28 -14.81
N SER A 479 -27.69 18.02 -14.71
CA SER A 479 -28.00 17.15 -15.84
C SER A 479 -29.08 16.12 -15.48
N ASN A 480 -29.59 15.40 -16.48
CA ASN A 480 -30.73 14.50 -16.33
C ASN A 480 -30.35 13.03 -16.06
N GLU A 481 -29.08 12.76 -15.74
CA GLU A 481 -28.54 11.41 -15.64
C GLU A 481 -27.88 11.18 -14.28
N TYR A 482 -28.33 10.15 -13.57
CA TYR A 482 -27.75 9.69 -12.32
C TYR A 482 -28.13 8.22 -12.06
N PRO A 483 -27.19 7.35 -11.68
CA PRO A 483 -25.74 7.59 -11.65
C PRO A 483 -25.18 7.73 -13.07
N ALA A 484 -24.26 8.67 -13.26
CA ALA A 484 -23.55 8.86 -14.53
C ALA A 484 -22.10 8.36 -14.40
N ALA A 485 -21.60 7.62 -15.38
CA ALA A 485 -20.20 7.20 -15.40
C ALA A 485 -19.25 8.39 -15.62
N TYR A 486 -18.02 8.31 -15.13
CA TYR A 486 -17.01 9.36 -15.24
C TYR A 486 -16.84 9.85 -16.69
N SER A 487 -16.67 8.93 -17.64
CA SER A 487 -16.56 9.23 -19.08
C SER A 487 -17.75 10.01 -19.65
N SER A 488 -18.98 9.71 -19.19
CA SER A 488 -20.19 10.44 -19.58
C SER A 488 -20.18 11.88 -19.04
N VAL A 489 -19.72 12.07 -17.80
CA VAL A 489 -19.62 13.38 -17.16
C VAL A 489 -18.53 14.23 -17.84
N VAL A 490 -17.34 13.67 -18.08
CA VAL A 490 -16.26 14.34 -18.82
C VAL A 490 -16.72 14.74 -20.22
N SER A 491 -17.33 13.83 -20.97
CA SER A 491 -17.83 14.15 -22.31
C SER A 491 -18.88 15.25 -22.32
N ARG A 492 -19.70 15.37 -21.26
CA ARG A 492 -20.77 16.36 -21.18
C ARG A 492 -20.29 17.73 -20.75
N PHE A 493 -19.39 17.81 -19.78
CA PHE A 493 -18.98 19.08 -19.17
C PHE A 493 -17.67 19.63 -19.75
N VAL A 494 -16.74 18.76 -20.12
CA VAL A 494 -15.43 19.10 -20.72
C VAL A 494 -15.46 18.99 -22.25
N GLY A 495 -16.31 18.09 -22.79
CA GLY A 495 -16.38 17.84 -24.24
C GLY A 495 -15.35 16.85 -24.76
N HIS A 496 -14.63 16.16 -23.86
CA HIS A 496 -13.64 15.15 -24.20
C HIS A 496 -14.19 13.73 -24.09
N LYS A 497 -13.86 12.85 -25.03
CA LYS A 497 -14.28 11.44 -25.02
C LYS A 497 -13.15 10.58 -24.48
N ILE A 498 -13.37 9.97 -23.33
CA ILE A 498 -12.45 9.01 -22.71
C ILE A 498 -12.62 7.64 -23.40
N ALA A 499 -11.50 7.00 -23.74
CA ALA A 499 -11.52 5.65 -24.30
C ALA A 499 -11.97 4.63 -23.24
N LYS A 500 -12.72 3.61 -23.64
CA LYS A 500 -13.10 2.52 -22.71
C LYS A 500 -11.92 1.56 -22.57
N GLY A 501 -11.46 1.28 -21.36
CA GLY A 501 -10.38 0.31 -21.11
C GLY A 501 -10.16 -0.01 -19.64
N GLU A 502 -9.42 -1.09 -19.38
CA GLU A 502 -8.75 -1.53 -18.13
C GLU A 502 -9.52 -1.68 -16.79
N GLN A 503 -10.74 -1.17 -16.62
CA GLN A 503 -11.52 -1.28 -15.35
C GLN A 503 -11.70 -2.70 -14.80
N ARG A 504 -11.57 -3.73 -15.65
CA ARG A 504 -11.73 -5.15 -15.27
C ARG A 504 -10.43 -5.95 -15.43
N THR A 505 -9.29 -5.29 -15.28
CA THR A 505 -8.00 -5.96 -15.23
C THR A 505 -7.59 -6.29 -13.80
N ASP A 506 -6.62 -7.21 -13.68
CA ASP A 506 -6.08 -7.55 -12.38
C ASP A 506 -5.08 -6.48 -11.93
N TRP A 507 -5.58 -5.49 -11.20
CA TRP A 507 -4.80 -4.40 -10.62
C TRP A 507 -3.81 -4.83 -9.54
N ARG A 508 -3.83 -6.10 -9.10
CA ARG A 508 -2.83 -6.63 -8.16
C ARG A 508 -1.51 -6.95 -8.86
N ARG A 509 -1.53 -7.19 -10.18
CA ARG A 509 -0.35 -7.61 -10.93
C ARG A 509 0.70 -6.50 -10.99
N ARG A 510 1.96 -6.89 -10.84
CA ARG A 510 3.13 -6.00 -11.01
C ARG A 510 4.15 -6.57 -11.99
N PRO A 511 4.88 -5.72 -12.75
CA PRO A 511 4.63 -4.27 -12.89
C PRO A 511 3.29 -4.00 -13.60
N LEU A 512 2.71 -2.82 -13.36
CA LEU A 512 1.55 -2.34 -14.11
C LEU A 512 1.93 -2.11 -15.57
N THR A 513 1.00 -2.33 -16.50
CA THR A 513 1.23 -2.02 -17.92
C THR A 513 1.11 -0.51 -18.17
N ASP A 514 1.73 -0.03 -19.25
CA ASP A 514 1.61 1.39 -19.65
C ASP A 514 0.14 1.78 -19.91
N ASP A 515 -0.66 0.85 -20.45
CA ASP A 515 -2.10 1.05 -20.67
C ASP A 515 -2.87 1.21 -19.35
N GLN A 516 -2.55 0.40 -18.34
CA GLN A 516 -3.12 0.53 -16.99
C GLN A 516 -2.74 1.86 -16.34
N LEU A 517 -1.48 2.29 -16.46
CA LEU A 517 -1.01 3.56 -15.92
C LEU A 517 -1.67 4.76 -16.62
N ASN A 518 -1.80 4.72 -17.95
CA ASN A 518 -2.45 5.79 -18.71
C ASN A 518 -3.94 5.88 -18.39
N TYR A 519 -4.63 4.73 -18.29
CA TYR A 519 -6.02 4.67 -17.88
C TYR A 519 -6.21 5.27 -16.48
N ALA A 520 -5.41 4.82 -15.50
CA ALA A 520 -5.41 5.32 -14.14
C ALA A 520 -5.23 6.85 -14.07
N LEU A 521 -4.28 7.40 -14.84
CA LEU A 521 -4.04 8.84 -14.88
C LEU A 521 -5.18 9.63 -15.57
N GLU A 522 -5.88 9.05 -16.55
CA GLU A 522 -7.05 9.68 -17.18
C GLU A 522 -8.23 9.87 -16.21
N ASP A 523 -8.40 8.96 -15.25
CA ASP A 523 -9.50 9.01 -14.27
C ASP A 523 -9.38 10.18 -13.27
N VAL A 524 -8.18 10.74 -13.08
CA VAL A 524 -7.98 11.95 -12.27
C VAL A 524 -7.72 13.22 -13.09
N ARG A 525 -7.34 13.07 -14.37
CA ARG A 525 -6.89 14.19 -15.24
C ARG A 525 -7.89 15.33 -15.35
N TYR A 526 -9.19 15.02 -15.43
CA TYR A 526 -10.23 16.01 -15.71
C TYR A 526 -11.01 16.44 -14.46
N LEU A 527 -10.66 15.94 -13.26
CA LEU A 527 -11.43 16.23 -12.04
C LEU A 527 -11.46 17.71 -11.67
N HIS A 528 -10.34 18.44 -11.78
CA HIS A 528 -10.32 19.89 -11.51
C HIS A 528 -11.15 20.68 -12.51
N GLU A 529 -11.07 20.34 -13.79
CA GLU A 529 -11.88 21.01 -14.82
C GLU A 529 -13.37 20.69 -14.64
N LEU A 530 -13.71 19.44 -14.29
CA LEU A 530 -15.07 19.05 -13.96
C LEU A 530 -15.63 19.83 -12.78
N HIS A 531 -14.86 19.94 -11.69
CA HIS A 531 -15.24 20.74 -10.54
C HIS A 531 -15.56 22.18 -10.97
N ASP A 532 -14.69 22.82 -11.74
CA ASP A 532 -14.89 24.22 -12.14
C ASP A 532 -16.13 24.41 -13.03
N LYS A 533 -16.34 23.51 -14.01
CA LYS A 533 -17.51 23.57 -14.91
C LYS A 533 -18.81 23.26 -14.19
N ILE A 534 -18.82 22.28 -13.29
CA ILE A 534 -20.02 21.89 -12.55
C ILE A 534 -20.39 22.98 -11.55
N THR A 535 -19.43 23.49 -10.77
CA THR A 535 -19.65 24.57 -9.80
C THR A 535 -20.17 25.84 -10.48
N ALA A 536 -19.61 26.23 -11.62
CA ALA A 536 -20.14 27.37 -12.40
C ALA A 536 -21.60 27.17 -12.85
N ARG A 537 -22.00 25.94 -13.15
CA ARG A 537 -23.36 25.60 -13.57
C ARG A 537 -24.33 25.52 -12.40
N LEU A 538 -23.88 25.02 -11.25
CA LEU A 538 -24.63 25.04 -9.99
C LEU A 538 -24.95 26.48 -9.57
N ALA A 539 -23.97 27.37 -9.63
CA ALA A 539 -24.15 28.79 -9.30
C ALA A 539 -25.15 29.47 -10.23
N LYS A 540 -25.15 29.13 -11.51
CA LYS A 540 -26.16 29.62 -12.46
C LYS A 540 -27.59 29.16 -12.11
N TYR A 541 -27.74 28.01 -11.46
CA TYR A 541 -29.03 27.47 -11.04
C TYR A 541 -29.39 27.76 -9.58
N HIS A 542 -28.50 28.39 -8.81
CA HIS A 542 -28.63 28.62 -7.37
C HIS A 542 -28.86 27.32 -6.58
N ARG A 543 -27.97 26.33 -6.76
CA ARG A 543 -28.09 24.97 -6.20
C ARG A 543 -26.89 24.55 -5.34
N GLU A 544 -26.03 25.48 -4.96
CA GLU A 544 -24.85 25.20 -4.15
C GLU A 544 -25.23 24.61 -2.79
N SER A 545 -26.21 25.20 -2.12
CA SER A 545 -26.73 24.70 -0.84
C SER A 545 -27.35 23.31 -0.95
N TRP A 546 -28.01 23.01 -2.08
CA TRP A 546 -28.58 21.68 -2.32
C TRP A 546 -27.49 20.62 -2.48
N LEU A 547 -26.39 20.96 -3.16
CA LEU A 547 -25.24 20.07 -3.26
C LEU A 547 -24.59 19.83 -1.89
N GLU A 548 -24.37 20.88 -1.11
CA GLU A 548 -23.79 20.78 0.24
C GLU A 548 -24.61 19.85 1.13
N GLU A 549 -25.94 20.01 1.14
CA GLU A 549 -26.86 19.15 1.89
C GLU A 549 -26.79 17.69 1.42
N GLU A 550 -26.78 17.45 0.11
CA GLU A 550 -26.72 16.10 -0.45
C GLU A 550 -25.37 15.43 -0.18
N MET A 551 -24.27 16.18 -0.24
CA MET A 551 -22.93 15.67 0.06
C MET A 551 -22.81 15.26 1.52
N HIS A 552 -23.33 16.09 2.43
CA HIS A 552 -23.36 15.78 3.86
C HIS A 552 -24.23 14.54 4.14
N SER A 553 -25.39 14.44 3.51
CA SER A 553 -26.27 13.25 3.60
C SER A 553 -25.56 11.99 3.10
N PHE A 554 -24.88 12.07 1.95
CA PHE A 554 -24.12 10.96 1.37
C PHE A 554 -23.00 10.47 2.30
N VAL A 555 -22.16 11.38 2.82
CA VAL A 555 -21.07 11.04 3.75
C VAL A 555 -21.64 10.44 5.04
N THR A 556 -22.74 10.99 5.56
CA THR A 556 -23.42 10.48 6.76
C THR A 556 -23.98 9.07 6.53
N GLU A 557 -24.63 8.83 5.39
CA GLU A 557 -25.18 7.51 5.03
C GLU A 557 -24.08 6.45 4.94
N VAL A 558 -22.97 6.76 4.26
CA VAL A 558 -21.83 5.85 4.12
C VAL A 558 -21.19 5.56 5.48
N THR A 559 -21.00 6.59 6.31
CA THR A 559 -20.44 6.44 7.66
C THR A 559 -21.34 5.58 8.56
N ALA A 560 -22.65 5.88 8.58
CA ALA A 560 -23.64 5.13 9.36
C ALA A 560 -23.81 3.68 8.86
N ALA A 561 -23.61 3.42 7.57
CA ALA A 561 -23.68 2.08 7.00
C ALA A 561 -22.63 1.11 7.58
N ARG A 562 -21.51 1.62 8.11
CA ARG A 562 -20.47 0.80 8.76
C ARG A 562 -20.91 0.22 10.09
N SER A 563 -21.70 0.98 10.87
CA SER A 563 -22.21 0.54 12.18
C SER A 563 -23.58 -0.13 12.09
N ARG A 564 -24.39 0.20 11.07
CA ARG A 564 -25.74 -0.36 10.89
C ARG A 564 -25.66 -1.82 10.42
N LYS A 565 -26.07 -2.75 11.29
CA LYS A 565 -26.20 -4.18 10.94
C LYS A 565 -27.26 -4.37 9.84
N ARG A 566 -26.83 -4.68 8.61
CA ARG A 566 -27.69 -4.84 7.41
C ARG A 566 -28.34 -6.22 7.29
N TRP A 567 -28.50 -6.96 8.38
CA TRP A 567 -29.14 -8.29 8.37
C TRP A 567 -30.57 -8.27 7.82
N ARG A 568 -31.28 -7.13 7.91
CA ARG A 568 -32.60 -6.94 7.32
C ARG A 568 -32.63 -6.89 5.77
N LYS A 569 -31.46 -6.81 5.11
CA LYS A 569 -31.34 -6.87 3.64
C LYS A 569 -31.09 -8.29 3.10
N VAL A 570 -31.04 -9.31 3.96
CA VAL A 570 -30.91 -10.71 3.51
C VAL A 570 -32.12 -11.08 2.64
N SER A 571 -31.85 -11.61 1.44
CA SER A 571 -32.92 -11.97 0.50
C SER A 571 -33.82 -13.08 1.06
N GLY A 572 -35.13 -12.96 0.88
CA GLY A 572 -36.10 -14.00 1.31
C GLY A 572 -36.60 -13.89 2.75
N ILE A 573 -36.27 -12.83 3.49
CA ILE A 573 -36.68 -12.69 4.91
C ILE A 573 -38.03 -11.99 5.13
N GLY A 574 -38.61 -11.36 4.10
CA GLY A 574 -39.71 -10.39 4.24
C GLY A 574 -40.99 -10.91 4.94
N ASN A 575 -41.23 -12.23 4.87
CA ASN A 575 -42.39 -12.91 5.44
C ASN A 575 -42.05 -13.82 6.64
N LEU A 576 -40.84 -13.70 7.20
CA LEU A 576 -40.41 -14.53 8.32
C LEU A 576 -41.02 -14.05 9.65
N SER A 577 -41.38 -15.01 10.51
CA SER A 577 -41.83 -14.70 11.88
C SER A 577 -40.74 -14.00 12.70
N PRO A 578 -41.07 -13.19 13.74
CA PRO A 578 -40.07 -12.52 14.59
C PRO A 578 -38.97 -13.45 15.10
N ARG A 579 -39.34 -14.68 15.47
CA ARG A 579 -38.39 -15.72 15.90
C ARG A 579 -37.41 -16.14 14.81
N ASN A 580 -37.89 -16.28 13.57
CA ASN A 580 -37.01 -16.59 12.44
C ASN A 580 -36.07 -15.42 12.14
N LEU A 581 -36.55 -14.18 12.27
CA LEU A 581 -35.71 -12.98 12.09
C LEU A 581 -34.60 -12.91 13.15
N ALA A 582 -34.88 -13.32 14.40
CA ALA A 582 -33.87 -13.45 15.43
C ALA A 582 -32.76 -14.43 15.05
N ILE A 583 -33.13 -15.61 14.54
CA ILE A 583 -32.16 -16.59 14.05
C ILE A 583 -31.38 -16.06 12.85
N VAL A 584 -32.05 -15.39 11.90
CA VAL A 584 -31.38 -14.75 10.75
C VAL A 584 -30.33 -13.74 11.20
N ARG A 585 -30.64 -12.89 12.21
CA ARG A 585 -29.69 -11.93 12.75
C ARG A 585 -28.44 -12.63 13.28
N GLU A 586 -28.60 -13.62 14.16
CA GLU A 586 -27.47 -14.34 14.75
C GLU A 586 -26.59 -15.03 13.69
N LEU A 587 -27.23 -15.67 12.71
CA LEU A 587 -26.52 -16.31 11.59
C LEU A 587 -25.81 -15.30 10.70
N TRP A 588 -26.43 -14.14 10.45
CA TRP A 588 -25.82 -13.07 9.67
C TRP A 588 -24.61 -12.50 10.40
N GLU A 589 -24.70 -12.22 11.70
CA GLU A 589 -23.59 -11.69 12.49
C GLU A 589 -22.41 -12.65 12.53
N TRP A 590 -22.66 -13.93 12.82
CA TRP A 590 -21.62 -14.96 12.75
C TRP A 590 -20.99 -15.04 11.36
N ARG A 591 -21.79 -15.01 10.30
CA ARG A 591 -21.28 -15.02 8.93
C ARG A 591 -20.37 -13.84 8.65
N GLN A 592 -20.74 -12.63 9.11
CA GLN A 592 -19.90 -11.44 8.94
C GLN A 592 -18.57 -11.60 9.68
N SER A 593 -18.60 -12.04 10.94
CA SER A 593 -17.38 -12.26 11.73
C SER A 593 -16.46 -13.33 11.13
N GLU A 594 -17.02 -14.42 10.63
CA GLU A 594 -16.24 -15.49 10.02
C GLU A 594 -15.67 -15.08 8.64
N ALA A 595 -16.43 -14.29 7.88
CA ALA A 595 -16.00 -13.70 6.63
C ALA A 595 -14.82 -12.74 6.85
N GLU A 596 -14.91 -11.88 7.87
CA GLU A 596 -13.83 -10.97 8.26
C GLU A 596 -12.59 -11.73 8.76
N ARG A 597 -12.77 -12.74 9.63
CA ARG A 597 -11.67 -13.53 10.18
C ARG A 597 -10.87 -14.26 9.11
N ARG A 598 -11.54 -14.74 8.06
CA ARG A 598 -10.93 -15.48 6.95
C ARG A 598 -10.61 -14.60 5.74
N ASP A 599 -10.98 -13.33 5.80
CA ASP A 599 -10.93 -12.37 4.71
C ASP A 599 -11.49 -12.92 3.39
N ILE A 600 -12.75 -13.37 3.41
CA ILE A 600 -13.46 -13.87 2.23
C ILE A 600 -14.86 -13.25 2.14
N PRO A 601 -15.47 -13.19 0.94
CA PRO A 601 -16.81 -12.65 0.78
C PRO A 601 -17.84 -13.38 1.67
N PRO A 602 -18.76 -12.66 2.35
CA PRO A 602 -19.72 -13.28 3.27
C PRO A 602 -20.54 -14.41 2.66
N ARG A 603 -20.93 -14.28 1.39
CA ARG A 603 -21.70 -15.31 0.67
C ARG A 603 -20.90 -16.59 0.40
N ARG A 604 -19.56 -16.54 0.39
CA ARG A 604 -18.70 -17.74 0.32
C ARG A 604 -18.67 -18.49 1.66
N VAL A 605 -18.88 -17.80 2.78
CA VAL A 605 -19.03 -18.42 4.12
C VAL A 605 -20.37 -19.15 4.22
N LEU A 606 -21.48 -18.42 4.04
CA LEU A 606 -22.83 -18.97 4.12
C LEU A 606 -23.79 -18.19 3.22
N ARG A 607 -24.42 -18.88 2.28
CA ARG A 607 -25.33 -18.27 1.31
C ARG A 607 -26.64 -17.79 1.95
N ASP A 608 -27.24 -16.75 1.36
CA ASP A 608 -28.49 -16.15 1.86
C ASP A 608 -29.65 -17.16 1.93
N ASP A 609 -29.77 -18.06 0.94
CA ASP A 609 -30.79 -19.11 0.92
C ASP A 609 -30.65 -20.10 2.09
N LEU A 610 -29.42 -20.46 2.44
CA LEU A 610 -29.15 -21.37 3.57
C LEU A 610 -29.45 -20.70 4.91
N ILE A 611 -29.17 -19.40 5.07
CA ILE A 611 -29.56 -18.65 6.29
C ILE A 611 -31.07 -18.72 6.50
N VAL A 612 -31.85 -18.49 5.44
CA VAL A 612 -33.31 -18.53 5.51
C VAL A 612 -33.83 -19.92 5.83
N GLU A 613 -33.28 -20.97 5.21
CA GLU A 613 -33.70 -22.35 5.48
C GLU A 613 -33.33 -22.80 6.91
N LEU A 614 -32.15 -22.44 7.42
CA LEU A 614 -31.75 -22.67 8.81
C LEU A 614 -32.73 -22.00 9.79
N ALA A 615 -33.08 -20.74 9.52
CA ALA A 615 -34.02 -19.99 10.33
C ALA A 615 -35.43 -20.60 10.33
N LYS A 616 -35.90 -21.14 9.19
CA LYS A 616 -37.21 -21.81 9.09
C LYS A 616 -37.26 -23.12 9.88
N GLN A 617 -36.15 -23.87 9.93
CA GLN A 617 -36.11 -25.16 10.64
C GLN A 617 -36.21 -25.01 12.16
N LYS A 618 -35.77 -23.88 12.74
CA LYS A 618 -35.82 -23.60 14.19
C LYS A 618 -35.22 -24.72 15.05
N ASN A 619 -34.14 -25.34 14.59
CA ASN A 619 -33.56 -26.50 15.26
C ASN A 619 -32.04 -26.37 15.38
N ALA A 620 -31.56 -26.28 16.62
CA ALA A 620 -30.14 -26.14 16.92
C ALA A 620 -29.39 -27.49 16.92
N LYS A 621 -30.03 -28.64 16.67
CA LYS A 621 -29.33 -29.93 16.67
C LYS A 621 -28.40 -30.06 15.46
N PRO A 622 -27.10 -30.33 15.65
CA PRO A 622 -26.13 -30.46 14.55
C PRO A 622 -26.50 -31.51 13.50
N GLU A 623 -27.21 -32.58 13.87
CA GLU A 623 -27.67 -33.61 12.93
C GLU A 623 -28.72 -33.07 11.95
N ARG A 624 -29.63 -32.21 12.45
CA ARG A 624 -30.69 -31.61 11.63
C ARG A 624 -30.14 -30.55 10.70
N ILE A 625 -29.22 -29.71 11.18
CA ILE A 625 -28.51 -28.73 10.36
C ILE A 625 -27.77 -29.42 9.20
N ARG A 626 -27.09 -30.54 9.47
CA ARG A 626 -26.38 -31.32 8.43
C ARG A 626 -27.30 -31.95 7.38
N SER A 627 -28.58 -32.18 7.69
CA SER A 627 -29.55 -32.72 6.74
C SER A 627 -30.04 -31.69 5.70
N ILE A 628 -29.81 -30.39 5.92
CA ILE A 628 -30.17 -29.35 4.95
C ILE A 628 -29.32 -29.51 3.69
N ARG A 629 -29.98 -29.52 2.53
CA ARG A 629 -29.31 -29.58 1.23
C ARG A 629 -28.38 -28.37 1.08
N GLY A 630 -27.10 -28.62 0.85
CA GLY A 630 -26.06 -27.58 0.77
C GLY A 630 -25.19 -27.44 2.03
N MET A 631 -25.60 -27.99 3.18
CA MET A 631 -24.78 -28.02 4.41
C MET A 631 -23.78 -29.19 4.45
N GLN A 632 -23.81 -30.06 3.43
CA GLN A 632 -23.01 -31.29 3.36
C GLN A 632 -21.56 -31.09 2.88
N TYR A 633 -21.22 -29.89 2.40
CA TYR A 633 -19.88 -29.58 1.89
C TYR A 633 -18.85 -29.44 3.03
N GLY A 634 -17.60 -29.86 2.77
CA GLY A 634 -16.59 -30.12 3.81
C GLY A 634 -16.26 -28.95 4.74
N GLN A 635 -16.30 -27.71 4.28
CA GLN A 635 -16.05 -26.53 5.14
C GLN A 635 -17.22 -26.25 6.10
N LEU A 636 -18.47 -26.32 5.62
CA LEU A 636 -19.68 -26.09 6.43
C LEU A 636 -19.88 -27.17 7.50
N LYS A 637 -19.41 -28.40 7.24
CA LYS A 637 -19.44 -29.50 8.21
C LYS A 637 -18.62 -29.21 9.47
N LYS A 638 -17.50 -28.49 9.34
CA LYS A 638 -16.62 -28.15 10.48
C LYS A 638 -17.23 -27.08 11.37
N VAL A 639 -17.88 -26.08 10.78
CA VAL A 639 -18.49 -24.94 11.49
C VAL A 639 -19.96 -25.18 11.90
N THR A 640 -20.48 -26.38 11.66
CA THR A 640 -21.85 -26.76 12.06
C THR A 640 -22.15 -26.52 13.56
N PRO A 641 -21.23 -26.80 14.51
CA PRO A 641 -21.47 -26.50 15.92
C PRO A 641 -21.68 -25.00 16.18
N GLU A 642 -20.88 -24.13 15.54
CA GLU A 642 -21.03 -22.67 15.69
C GLU A 642 -22.37 -22.19 15.12
N ILE A 643 -22.80 -22.74 13.98
CA ILE A 643 -24.11 -22.46 13.38
C ILE A 643 -25.25 -22.92 14.31
N ALA A 644 -25.11 -24.08 14.95
CA ALA A 644 -26.05 -24.57 15.94
C ALA A 644 -26.19 -23.59 17.12
N ASP A 645 -25.08 -23.07 17.63
CA ASP A 645 -25.07 -22.08 18.71
C ASP A 645 -25.77 -20.78 18.28
N CYS A 646 -25.58 -20.34 17.03
CA CYS A 646 -26.28 -19.17 16.49
C CYS A 646 -27.80 -19.39 16.44
N VAL A 647 -28.24 -20.56 15.98
CA VAL A 647 -29.67 -20.93 15.96
C VAL A 647 -30.21 -20.96 17.38
N GLN A 648 -29.47 -21.51 18.34
CA GLN A 648 -29.88 -21.56 19.74
C GLN A 648 -30.01 -20.15 20.34
N ARG A 649 -29.03 -19.26 20.12
CA ARG A 649 -29.13 -17.85 20.55
C ARG A 649 -30.36 -17.15 19.95
N GLY A 650 -30.69 -17.40 18.68
CA GLY A 650 -31.90 -16.85 18.07
C GLY A 650 -33.20 -17.43 18.65
N LEU A 651 -33.18 -18.69 19.09
CA LEU A 651 -34.29 -19.32 19.81
C LEU A 651 -34.49 -18.72 21.22
N ASP A 652 -33.42 -18.26 21.84
CA ASP A 652 -33.42 -17.71 23.20
C ASP A 652 -33.58 -16.17 23.22
N ALA A 653 -33.39 -15.49 22.09
CA ALA A 653 -33.46 -14.03 21.99
C ALA A 653 -34.83 -13.45 22.36
N SER A 654 -34.84 -12.23 22.93
CA SER A 654 -36.06 -11.45 23.10
C SER A 654 -36.64 -11.07 21.73
N LEU A 655 -37.97 -11.06 21.62
CA LEU A 655 -38.65 -10.81 20.35
C LEU A 655 -39.04 -9.34 20.14
N ASP A 656 -38.87 -8.48 21.15
CA ASP A 656 -39.38 -7.10 21.10
C ASP A 656 -38.74 -6.27 19.98
N GLU A 657 -37.45 -6.47 19.72
CA GLU A 657 -36.72 -5.81 18.62
C GLU A 657 -37.07 -6.35 17.22
N PHE A 658 -37.76 -7.49 17.15
CA PHE A 658 -38.14 -8.17 15.89
C PHE A 658 -39.63 -8.00 15.58
N LYS A 659 -40.41 -7.45 16.51
CA LYS A 659 -41.82 -7.09 16.27
C LYS A 659 -41.83 -5.84 15.37
N ARG A 660 -42.41 -5.97 14.17
CA ARG A 660 -42.73 -4.80 13.35
C ARG A 660 -43.74 -3.93 14.09
N LYS A 661 -43.51 -2.61 14.19
CA LYS A 661 -44.58 -1.64 14.43
C LYS A 661 -45.46 -1.63 13.18
N ARG A 662 -46.49 -2.48 13.14
CA ARG A 662 -47.44 -2.49 12.02
C ARG A 662 -48.39 -1.31 12.19
N GLY A 663 -48.16 -0.25 11.43
CA GLY A 663 -49.27 0.62 11.00
C GLY A 663 -50.24 -0.17 10.11
N PRO A 664 -51.42 0.38 9.79
CA PRO A 664 -52.32 -0.21 8.81
C PRO A 664 -51.56 -0.46 7.50
N ALA A 665 -51.79 -1.61 6.86
CA ALA A 665 -51.15 -1.87 5.57
C ALA A 665 -51.59 -0.78 4.57
N PRO A 666 -50.66 -0.12 3.88
CA PRO A 666 -51.02 0.91 2.92
C PRO A 666 -51.92 0.30 1.84
N PRO A 667 -53.07 0.93 1.53
CA PRO A 667 -53.97 0.45 0.47
C PRO A 667 -53.23 0.27 -0.88
N PRO A 668 -53.59 -0.74 -1.69
CA PRO A 668 -52.96 -0.97 -3.00
C PRO A 668 -52.94 0.26 -3.93
N GLN A 669 -53.91 1.16 -3.76
CA GLN A 669 -54.06 2.43 -4.47
C GLN A 669 -52.83 3.35 -4.30
N LEU A 670 -52.12 3.28 -3.16
CA LEU A 670 -50.90 4.06 -2.91
C LEU A 670 -49.77 3.68 -3.88
N ASN A 671 -49.68 2.39 -4.25
CA ASN A 671 -48.70 1.96 -5.26
C ASN A 671 -49.01 2.56 -6.64
N LEU A 672 -50.29 2.63 -7.01
CA LEU A 672 -50.72 3.23 -8.27
C LEU A 672 -50.39 4.73 -8.30
N LEU A 673 -50.69 5.45 -7.22
CA LEU A 673 -50.37 6.88 -7.09
C LEU A 673 -48.85 7.13 -7.17
N GLY A 674 -48.03 6.33 -6.47
CA GLY A 674 -46.57 6.42 -6.57
C GLY A 674 -46.05 6.15 -7.99
N GLN A 675 -46.62 5.17 -8.70
CA GLN A 675 -46.28 4.86 -10.09
C GLN A 675 -46.71 5.95 -11.08
N PHE A 676 -47.77 6.70 -10.77
CA PHE A 676 -48.23 7.83 -11.59
C PHE A 676 -47.40 9.10 -11.33
N LEU A 677 -47.15 9.43 -10.06
CA LEU A 677 -46.40 10.63 -9.68
C LEU A 677 -44.93 10.53 -10.11
N SER A 678 -44.32 9.35 -10.06
CA SER A 678 -42.89 9.19 -10.38
C SER A 678 -42.53 9.67 -11.82
N PRO A 679 -43.22 9.26 -12.90
CA PRO A 679 -42.99 9.80 -14.24
C PRO A 679 -43.32 11.29 -14.39
N ALA A 680 -44.38 11.77 -13.71
CA ALA A 680 -44.78 13.18 -13.77
C ALA A 680 -43.71 14.08 -13.16
N ILE A 681 -43.23 13.71 -11.98
CA ILE A 681 -42.14 14.39 -11.29
C ILE A 681 -40.82 14.25 -12.05
N ALA A 682 -40.54 13.10 -12.66
CA ALA A 682 -39.38 12.94 -13.54
C ALA A 682 -39.41 13.93 -14.72
N SER A 683 -40.60 14.28 -15.23
CA SER A 683 -40.76 15.33 -16.25
C SER A 683 -40.41 16.72 -15.70
N VAL A 684 -40.81 17.02 -14.45
CA VAL A 684 -40.47 18.28 -13.77
C VAL A 684 -38.96 18.39 -13.53
N CYS A 685 -38.33 17.34 -13.02
CA CYS A 685 -36.88 17.30 -12.80
C CYS A 685 -36.12 17.50 -14.12
N ARG A 686 -36.55 16.86 -15.22
CA ARG A 686 -35.96 17.07 -16.55
C ARG A 686 -36.05 18.53 -17.01
N GLY A 687 -37.20 19.17 -16.83
CA GLY A 687 -37.38 20.59 -17.16
C GLY A 687 -36.49 21.52 -16.33
N LYS A 688 -36.15 21.11 -15.10
CA LYS A 688 -35.23 21.81 -14.21
C LYS A 688 -33.76 21.38 -14.39
N ASN A 689 -33.42 20.49 -15.34
CA ASN A 689 -32.08 19.92 -15.52
C ASN A 689 -31.51 19.26 -14.26
N ILE A 690 -32.32 18.43 -13.59
CA ILE A 690 -31.92 17.61 -12.44
C ILE A 690 -32.26 16.15 -12.73
N ALA A 691 -31.39 15.24 -12.33
CA ALA A 691 -31.63 13.82 -12.45
C ALA A 691 -32.73 13.38 -11.48
N ALA A 692 -33.86 12.91 -12.03
CA ALA A 692 -35.00 12.46 -11.23
C ALA A 692 -34.65 11.31 -10.26
N SER A 693 -33.70 10.45 -10.64
CA SER A 693 -33.20 9.34 -9.83
C SER A 693 -32.38 9.77 -8.61
N LEU A 694 -31.79 10.98 -8.61
CA LEU A 694 -31.18 11.57 -7.41
C LEU A 694 -32.26 12.07 -6.44
N THR A 695 -33.34 12.62 -6.99
CA THR A 695 -34.43 13.19 -6.19
C THR A 695 -35.17 12.12 -5.39
N GLY A 696 -35.56 11.02 -6.02
CA GLY A 696 -36.23 9.92 -5.32
C GLY A 696 -36.63 8.75 -6.21
N THR A 697 -36.78 7.60 -5.59
CA THR A 697 -37.26 6.35 -6.20
C THR A 697 -38.77 6.21 -6.05
N ALA A 698 -39.37 5.29 -6.80
CA ALA A 698 -40.78 4.94 -6.63
C ALA A 698 -41.14 4.52 -5.20
N SER A 699 -40.18 4.03 -4.40
CA SER A 699 -40.42 3.75 -2.98
C SER A 699 -40.54 5.05 -2.18
N ASP A 700 -39.65 6.01 -2.40
CA ASP A 700 -39.67 7.29 -1.68
C ASP A 700 -40.96 8.07 -1.95
N PHE A 701 -41.49 7.99 -3.18
CA PHE A 701 -42.81 8.55 -3.49
C PHE A 701 -43.94 7.86 -2.72
N ARG A 702 -43.91 6.53 -2.58
CA ARG A 702 -44.92 5.83 -1.78
C ARG A 702 -44.82 6.19 -0.30
N ASP A 703 -43.61 6.31 0.22
CA ASP A 703 -43.37 6.67 1.62
C ASP A 703 -43.86 8.09 1.90
N MET A 704 -43.66 9.03 0.97
CA MET A 704 -44.23 10.39 1.02
C MET A 704 -45.77 10.39 1.05
N ILE A 705 -46.42 9.62 0.16
CA ILE A 705 -47.89 9.58 0.12
C ILE A 705 -48.45 8.89 1.37
N ALA A 706 -47.79 7.82 1.85
CA ALA A 706 -48.18 7.12 3.06
C ALA A 706 -48.11 8.03 4.28
N ASP A 707 -47.07 8.84 4.39
CA ASP A 707 -46.91 9.84 5.45
C ASP A 707 -48.00 10.93 5.38
N HIS A 708 -48.23 11.51 4.19
CA HIS A 708 -49.27 12.53 3.97
C HIS A 708 -50.68 12.04 4.34
N LEU A 709 -50.98 10.77 4.10
CA LEU A 709 -52.27 10.15 4.44
C LEU A 709 -52.33 9.57 5.87
N GLY A 710 -51.30 9.77 6.70
CA GLY A 710 -51.30 9.36 8.10
C GLY A 710 -51.05 7.87 8.36
N TYR A 711 -50.50 7.13 7.39
CA TYR A 711 -50.06 5.74 7.58
C TYR A 711 -48.69 5.65 8.28
N GLY A 712 -47.93 6.76 8.30
CA GLY A 712 -46.60 6.86 8.90
C GLY A 712 -45.52 6.08 8.15
N THR A 713 -44.25 6.41 8.42
CA THR A 713 -43.08 5.69 7.88
C THR A 713 -42.66 4.53 8.80
N GLU A 714 -41.92 3.54 8.29
CA GLU A 714 -41.48 2.37 9.08
C GLU A 714 -40.62 2.76 10.31
N ASP A 715 -39.84 3.83 10.22
CA ASP A 715 -38.89 4.26 11.23
C ASP A 715 -39.37 5.47 12.06
N GLY A 716 -40.49 6.12 11.67
CA GLY A 716 -41.04 7.32 12.32
C GLY A 716 -40.33 8.62 11.95
N ASP A 717 -39.30 8.55 11.12
CA ASP A 717 -38.64 9.70 10.52
C ASP A 717 -39.46 10.24 9.33
N PRO A 718 -39.46 11.56 9.09
CA PRO A 718 -40.13 12.12 7.93
C PRO A 718 -39.56 11.53 6.62
N PRO A 719 -40.38 11.32 5.58
CA PRO A 719 -39.90 10.84 4.28
C PRO A 719 -38.78 11.73 3.72
N ALA A 720 -37.84 11.15 2.97
CA ALA A 720 -36.74 11.91 2.35
C ALA A 720 -37.25 13.03 1.42
N LEU A 721 -38.40 12.83 0.77
CA LEU A 721 -39.04 13.82 -0.09
C LEU A 721 -39.69 14.99 0.67
N ALA A 722 -39.89 14.84 1.98
CA ALA A 722 -40.44 15.88 2.86
C ALA A 722 -39.36 16.76 3.50
N GLN A 723 -38.08 16.53 3.19
CA GLN A 723 -36.95 17.20 3.83
C GLN A 723 -36.06 17.93 2.82
N GLY A 724 -35.41 19.00 3.29
CA GLY A 724 -34.31 19.65 2.57
C GLY A 724 -34.64 20.18 1.18
N TRP A 725 -33.63 20.13 0.31
CA TRP A 725 -33.76 20.49 -1.11
C TRP A 725 -34.81 19.67 -1.87
N ARG A 726 -35.09 18.42 -1.45
CA ARG A 726 -36.10 17.57 -2.09
C ARG A 726 -37.51 18.09 -1.82
N ALA A 727 -37.76 18.56 -0.61
CA ALA A 727 -39.03 19.21 -0.25
C ALA A 727 -39.25 20.48 -1.08
N GLU A 728 -38.20 21.30 -1.20
CA GLU A 728 -38.21 22.53 -1.99
C GLU A 728 -38.43 22.26 -3.48
N LEU A 729 -37.78 21.22 -4.03
CA LEU A 729 -37.88 20.90 -5.45
C LEU A 729 -39.24 20.29 -5.83
N ILE A 730 -39.68 19.27 -5.09
CA ILE A 730 -40.84 18.43 -5.44
C ILE A 730 -41.79 18.11 -4.27
N GLY A 731 -41.33 18.11 -3.01
CA GLY A 731 -42.18 17.67 -1.88
C GLY A 731 -43.42 18.54 -1.71
N ASN A 732 -43.26 19.86 -1.76
CA ASN A 732 -44.40 20.79 -1.70
C ASN A 732 -45.38 20.60 -2.86
N LEU A 733 -44.84 20.31 -4.05
CA LEU A 733 -45.66 20.01 -5.23
C LEU A 733 -46.44 18.70 -5.06
N ILE A 734 -45.84 17.67 -4.45
CA ILE A 734 -46.55 16.41 -4.17
C ILE A 734 -47.70 16.67 -3.21
N ASN A 735 -47.48 17.44 -2.14
CA ASN A 735 -48.53 17.78 -1.18
C ASN A 735 -49.67 18.56 -1.86
N ASP A 736 -49.36 19.56 -2.69
CA ASP A 736 -50.37 20.32 -3.44
C ASP A 736 -51.19 19.44 -4.40
N LEU A 737 -50.56 18.43 -5.01
CA LEU A 737 -51.24 17.47 -5.88
C LEU A 737 -52.15 16.51 -5.09
N LEU A 738 -51.71 16.07 -3.91
CA LEU A 738 -52.49 15.19 -3.03
C LEU A 738 -53.66 15.93 -2.37
N ASP A 739 -53.48 17.23 -2.07
CA ASP A 739 -54.52 18.11 -1.53
C ASP A 739 -55.52 18.58 -2.62
N GLY A 740 -55.29 18.27 -3.89
CA GLY A 740 -56.13 18.71 -5.01
C GLY A 740 -55.98 20.17 -5.41
N LYS A 741 -54.98 20.89 -4.87
CA LYS A 741 -54.69 22.30 -5.22
C LYS A 741 -54.06 22.46 -6.61
N LYS A 742 -53.44 21.39 -7.12
CA LYS A 742 -52.82 21.33 -8.45
C LYS A 742 -53.29 20.12 -9.22
N SER A 743 -53.24 20.22 -10.56
CA SER A 743 -53.56 19.12 -11.47
C SER A 743 -52.41 18.88 -12.46
N ILE A 744 -52.25 17.63 -12.92
CA ILE A 744 -51.30 17.27 -13.99
C ILE A 744 -52.10 17.01 -15.26
N ARG A 745 -51.76 17.69 -16.36
CA ARG A 745 -52.37 17.45 -17.68
C ARG A 745 -51.33 17.32 -18.79
N ILE A 746 -51.72 16.67 -19.88
CA ILE A 746 -50.91 16.63 -21.11
C ILE A 746 -51.14 17.93 -21.87
N LYS A 747 -50.14 18.83 -21.87
CA LYS A 747 -50.21 20.11 -22.60
C LYS A 747 -49.92 19.92 -24.09
N ASN A 748 -48.89 19.14 -24.43
CA ASN A 748 -48.54 18.84 -25.80
C ASN A 748 -47.83 17.48 -25.90
N PRO A 749 -48.45 16.45 -26.48
CA PRO A 749 -47.86 15.11 -26.55
C PRO A 749 -46.60 15.02 -27.46
N LYS A 750 -46.33 16.04 -28.27
CA LYS A 750 -45.15 16.12 -29.14
C LYS A 750 -43.99 16.93 -28.55
N SER A 751 -44.18 17.51 -27.36
CA SER A 751 -43.16 18.30 -26.66
C SER A 751 -42.16 17.40 -25.93
N GLU A 752 -40.89 17.83 -25.80
CA GLU A 752 -39.92 17.20 -24.90
C GLU A 752 -40.37 17.24 -23.43
N HIS A 753 -41.24 18.19 -23.09
CA HIS A 753 -41.93 18.30 -21.81
C HIS A 753 -43.45 18.25 -22.05
N PRO A 754 -44.05 17.03 -22.11
CA PRO A 754 -45.44 16.88 -22.52
C PRO A 754 -46.46 17.25 -21.44
N LEU A 755 -46.03 17.30 -20.17
CA LEU A 755 -46.90 17.54 -19.01
C LEU A 755 -46.87 19.01 -18.57
N ALA A 756 -48.02 19.53 -18.16
CA ALA A 756 -48.16 20.79 -17.45
C ALA A 756 -48.79 20.54 -16.07
N ILE A 757 -48.42 21.40 -15.12
CA ILE A 757 -48.95 21.41 -13.76
C ILE A 757 -49.60 22.76 -13.53
N ASP A 758 -50.92 22.77 -13.42
CA ASP A 758 -51.73 23.98 -13.30
C ASP A 758 -52.45 24.00 -11.95
N GLY A 759 -52.79 25.19 -11.44
CA GLY A 759 -53.66 25.33 -10.26
C GLY A 759 -55.08 24.91 -10.61
N VAL A 760 -55.80 24.34 -9.64
CA VAL A 760 -57.23 24.08 -9.77
C VAL A 760 -57.95 25.39 -9.37
N GLU A 761 -58.59 26.06 -10.32
CA GLU A 761 -59.52 27.15 -10.00
C GLU A 761 -60.79 26.53 -9.40
N ASP A 762 -61.26 27.06 -8.26
CA ASP A 762 -62.51 26.64 -7.63
C ASP A 762 -63.69 26.95 -8.57
N GLU A 763 -64.06 26.00 -9.44
CA GLU A 763 -65.42 25.99 -9.99
C GLU A 763 -66.35 25.57 -8.85
N GLU A 764 -67.11 26.53 -8.32
CA GLU A 764 -68.31 26.27 -7.53
C GLU A 764 -69.14 25.23 -8.29
N ILE A 765 -69.20 24.01 -7.73
CA ILE A 765 -70.14 22.98 -8.17
C ILE A 765 -71.52 23.51 -7.79
N ASP A 766 -72.20 24.12 -8.76
CA ASP A 766 -73.62 24.42 -8.70
C ASP A 766 -74.36 23.07 -8.68
N ASP A 767 -74.70 22.60 -7.47
CA ASP A 767 -75.59 21.48 -7.22
C ASP A 767 -77.02 21.87 -7.66
N ASP A 768 -77.25 21.96 -8.96
CA ASP A 768 -78.57 22.21 -9.55
C ASP A 768 -78.80 21.28 -10.75
N LEU A 769 -78.89 19.98 -10.49
CA LEU A 769 -79.51 18.99 -11.37
C LEU A 769 -80.31 17.95 -10.56
N ASP A 770 -81.33 18.43 -9.84
CA ASP A 770 -82.60 17.71 -9.72
C ASP A 770 -83.54 18.23 -10.82
N GLY A 771 -83.87 17.39 -11.79
CA GLY A 771 -84.78 17.69 -12.91
C GLY A 771 -84.98 16.53 -13.87
#